data_AF-A0AAU8JJ85-F1
#
_entry.id   AF-A0AAU8JJ85-F1
#
_cell.length_a   1.000
_cell.length_b   1.000
_cell.length_c   1.000
_cell.angle_alpha   90.00
_cell.angle_beta   90.00
_cell.angle_gamma   90.00
#
_symmetry.space_group_name_H-M   'P 1'
#
loop_
_entity.id
_entity.type
_entity.pdbx_description
1 polymer ?
#
loop_
_entity_poly.entity_id
_entity_poly.type
_entity_poly.pdbx_seq_one_letter_code
_entity_poly.pdbx_strand_id
1 'polypeptide(L)'
;MASIRKVLPTILVLQISLSMGVIGWISYTSAKKTVYELIRQLSWQVTEHIHNQVMAYLDPSQMSHQLSQIVVDNQNLNLNNFDNLATYFWRIVIQDSVFEPKNDSAQNTLINIAENPQLYNETGNLLASVQYIMFGNEKGEFIGVENQDNAQLILRLKTPGNSHRITYQLNNQGQKVREIIREDYDPRLRPWYQAAKQARKLTWSPIYSSSYDQTSLRINPVLPVYDNNGSLLGVFGIEMTLRQISDFLSNLDIGQNGKAFIIESSGKLVATSANEILSISTPEGNQRLNASESSDPLIQSTMKKLLADNMMEGATKQTQFELKIDGDYQFIQVKPLDHPHLDWTIIVVIPEADFMGNVYANLRMILFLYILVLGIAILLGIITSQWILKPVGILNQAAGEIESDREACRMALGFNSETLAGVSQRQDELGELARVFVDMSDKIYARQQHLKKQMEQLSQEKNLKKKANILIKLCQVYYLKKLLKESNNIRRKKNDTYQQLNLPDLLKSVKFFNNFSAHDIQELINIGYKTTLGEGEYICREDEPGDAFYIILEGSVEIYVEKINKFLTNLSAGAFFGELSLLLGIPRTATVRTTEETILFVVDRLGLQKLLQTYQELADQIAAELHNHKAELDERKEMLKKWGLLDENDRSFSENPLSWIRQVMTVRFGV
;
A
#
# COMPACT_ATOMS: atom_id res chain seq x y z
N MET A 1 -25.73 14.64 16.97
CA MET A 1 -25.22 13.68 15.95
C MET A 1 -24.42 14.46 14.92
N ALA A 2 -23.20 14.02 14.59
CA ALA A 2 -22.43 14.67 13.53
C ALA A 2 -23.20 14.56 12.20
N SER A 3 -23.33 15.67 11.46
CA SER A 3 -23.98 15.66 10.16
C SER A 3 -23.30 14.62 9.26
N ILE A 4 -24.08 13.73 8.64
CA ILE A 4 -23.60 12.73 7.67
C ILE A 4 -22.70 13.37 6.59
N ARG A 5 -22.94 14.66 6.29
CA ARG A 5 -22.14 15.50 5.40
C ARG A 5 -20.65 15.60 5.76
N LYS A 6 -20.33 15.51 7.06
CA LYS A 6 -18.95 15.55 7.56
C LYS A 6 -18.41 14.14 7.82
N VAL A 7 -19.27 13.18 8.20
CA VAL A 7 -18.84 11.83 8.58
C VAL A 7 -18.28 11.05 7.39
N LEU A 8 -18.98 11.07 6.25
CA LEU A 8 -18.59 10.27 5.08
C LEU A 8 -17.20 10.66 4.52
N PRO A 9 -16.92 11.97 4.27
CA PRO A 9 -15.59 12.37 3.84
C PRO A 9 -14.51 12.10 4.89
N THR A 10 -14.83 12.27 6.18
CA THR A 10 -13.87 12.04 7.27
C THR A 10 -13.42 10.57 7.33
N ILE A 11 -14.34 9.62 7.19
CA ILE A 11 -14.01 8.18 7.19
C ILE A 11 -13.10 7.84 6.00
N LEU A 12 -13.43 8.35 4.81
CA LEU A 12 -12.66 8.08 3.59
C LEU A 12 -11.25 8.70 3.67
N VAL A 13 -11.13 9.92 4.17
CA VAL A 13 -9.85 10.59 4.42
C VAL A 13 -9.02 9.83 5.45
N LEU A 14 -9.65 9.35 6.53
CA LEU A 14 -8.98 8.56 7.57
C LEU A 14 -8.41 7.24 7.01
N GLN A 15 -9.17 6.52 6.20
CA GLN A 15 -8.73 5.27 5.57
C GLN A 15 -7.56 5.48 4.60
N ILE A 16 -7.63 6.52 3.76
CA ILE A 16 -6.53 6.88 2.85
C ILE A 16 -5.29 7.27 3.65
N SER A 17 -5.44 8.10 4.68
CA SER A 17 -4.34 8.57 5.51
C SER A 17 -3.63 7.42 6.23
N LEU A 18 -4.40 6.48 6.80
CA LEU A 18 -3.85 5.30 7.46
C LEU A 18 -3.08 4.42 6.47
N SER A 19 -3.68 4.13 5.31
CA SER A 19 -3.08 3.26 4.29
C SER A 19 -1.79 3.86 3.74
N MET A 20 -1.79 5.15 3.39
CA MET A 20 -0.61 5.85 2.88
C MET A 20 0.46 6.03 3.95
N GLY A 21 0.09 6.24 5.22
CA GLY A 21 1.03 6.30 6.33
C GLY A 21 1.80 4.99 6.49
N VAL A 22 1.09 3.86 6.46
CA VAL A 22 1.69 2.52 6.54
C VAL A 22 2.58 2.24 5.32
N ILE A 23 2.09 2.49 4.10
CA ILE A 23 2.86 2.28 2.86
C ILE A 23 4.11 3.17 2.85
N GLY A 24 3.99 4.44 3.23
CA GLY A 24 5.10 5.38 3.31
C GLY A 24 6.15 4.94 4.33
N TRP A 25 5.73 4.46 5.51
CA TRP A 25 6.63 3.95 6.53
C TRP A 25 7.36 2.67 6.09
N ILE A 26 6.66 1.71 5.48
CA ILE A 26 7.26 0.48 4.94
C ILE A 26 8.24 0.82 3.81
N SER A 27 7.85 1.71 2.89
CA SER A 27 8.70 2.12 1.78
C SER A 27 9.97 2.82 2.27
N TYR A 28 9.84 3.76 3.22
CA TYR A 28 10.98 4.45 3.82
C TYR A 28 11.93 3.49 4.53
N THR A 29 11.41 2.62 5.40
CA THR A 29 12.24 1.67 6.16
C THR A 29 12.93 0.67 5.25
N SER A 30 12.24 0.18 4.21
CA SER A 30 12.84 -0.70 3.20
C SER A 30 13.93 0.03 2.40
N ALA A 31 13.65 1.23 1.90
CA ALA A 31 14.63 2.02 1.14
C ALA A 31 15.87 2.34 1.98
N LYS A 32 15.67 2.79 3.22
CA LYS A 32 16.76 3.04 4.17
C LYS A 32 17.61 1.80 4.38
N LYS A 33 16.99 0.64 4.64
CA LYS A 33 17.72 -0.62 4.84
C LYS A 33 18.54 -1.01 3.60
N THR A 34 17.95 -0.96 2.40
CA THR A 34 18.65 -1.30 1.15
C THR A 34 19.82 -0.36 0.88
N VAL A 35 19.63 0.94 1.10
CA VAL A 35 20.70 1.93 0.93
C VAL A 35 21.83 1.69 1.93
N TYR A 36 21.51 1.41 3.19
CA TYR A 36 22.51 1.13 4.22
C TYR A 36 23.30 -0.16 3.91
N GLU A 37 22.63 -1.21 3.43
CA GLU A 37 23.30 -2.44 2.98
C GLU A 37 24.24 -2.17 1.80
N LEU A 38 23.81 -1.34 0.84
CA LEU A 38 24.63 -0.94 -0.30
C LEU A 38 25.86 -0.13 0.15
N ILE A 39 25.69 0.87 1.03
CA ILE A 39 26.82 1.67 1.56
C ILE A 39 27.81 0.76 2.29
N ARG A 40 27.33 -0.19 3.10
CA ARG A 40 28.19 -1.17 3.78
C ARG A 40 29.00 -2.01 2.81
N GLN A 41 28.37 -2.53 1.76
CA GLN A 41 29.05 -3.32 0.73
C GLN A 41 30.05 -2.48 -0.08
N LEU A 42 29.65 -1.29 -0.52
CA LEU A 42 30.51 -0.39 -1.29
C LEU A 42 31.72 0.05 -0.47
N SER A 43 31.49 0.51 0.76
CA SER A 43 32.57 0.92 1.66
C SER A 43 33.56 -0.22 1.93
N TRP A 44 33.05 -1.45 2.06
CA TRP A 44 33.89 -2.64 2.21
C TRP A 44 34.76 -2.87 0.97
N GLN A 45 34.15 -2.88 -0.22
CA GLN A 45 34.85 -3.09 -1.48
C GLN A 45 35.89 -2.01 -1.76
N VAL A 46 35.56 -0.75 -1.51
CA VAL A 46 36.49 0.38 -1.63
C VAL A 46 37.66 0.20 -0.67
N THR A 47 37.40 -0.10 0.61
CA THR A 47 38.47 -0.26 1.61
C THR A 47 39.39 -1.43 1.28
N GLU A 48 38.84 -2.55 0.80
CA GLU A 48 39.61 -3.68 0.28
C GLU A 48 40.43 -3.31 -0.97
N HIS A 49 39.83 -2.54 -1.89
CA HIS A 49 40.52 -2.07 -3.08
C HIS A 49 41.70 -1.17 -2.71
N ILE A 50 41.50 -0.19 -1.82
CA ILE A 50 42.57 0.66 -1.29
C ILE A 50 43.66 -0.21 -0.67
N HIS A 51 43.29 -1.14 0.21
CA HIS A 51 44.25 -2.02 0.87
C HIS A 51 45.11 -2.77 -0.14
N ASN A 52 44.50 -3.41 -1.14
CA ASN A 52 45.23 -4.21 -2.11
C ASN A 52 46.13 -3.37 -3.01
N GLN A 53 45.67 -2.18 -3.43
CA GLN A 53 46.48 -1.25 -4.23
C GLN A 53 47.68 -0.71 -3.44
N VAL A 54 47.46 -0.32 -2.18
CA VAL A 54 48.54 0.15 -1.30
C VAL A 54 49.53 -0.97 -0.98
N MET A 55 49.04 -2.20 -0.71
CA MET A 55 49.91 -3.36 -0.50
C MET A 55 50.73 -3.73 -1.74
N ALA A 56 50.13 -3.64 -2.94
CA ALA A 56 50.84 -3.89 -4.19
C ALA A 56 51.91 -2.81 -4.45
N TYR A 57 51.58 -1.54 -4.21
CA TYR A 57 52.54 -0.43 -4.30
C TYR A 57 53.71 -0.59 -3.32
N LEU A 58 53.42 -1.13 -2.14
CA LEU A 58 54.39 -1.37 -1.07
C LEU A 58 54.87 -2.82 -0.99
N ASP A 59 54.79 -3.62 -2.07
CA ASP A 59 55.13 -5.06 -2.02
C ASP A 59 56.60 -5.28 -1.62
N PRO A 60 56.85 -5.79 -0.39
CA PRO A 60 58.21 -6.04 0.10
C PRO A 60 58.95 -7.07 -0.73
N SER A 61 58.26 -7.97 -1.42
CA SER A 61 58.86 -9.05 -2.22
C SER A 61 59.53 -8.49 -3.45
N GLN A 62 58.82 -7.62 -4.20
CA GLN A 62 59.36 -6.91 -5.35
C GLN A 62 60.56 -6.03 -4.93
N MET A 63 60.41 -5.27 -3.85
CA MET A 63 61.48 -4.42 -3.32
C MET A 63 62.68 -5.22 -2.81
N SER A 64 62.45 -6.31 -2.09
CA SER A 64 63.50 -7.20 -1.60
C SER A 64 64.27 -7.80 -2.77
N HIS A 65 63.58 -8.23 -3.82
CA HIS A 65 64.21 -8.76 -5.02
C HIS A 65 65.09 -7.70 -5.71
N GLN A 66 64.55 -6.50 -5.94
CA GLN A 66 65.29 -5.39 -6.57
C GLN A 66 66.52 -4.97 -5.74
N LEU A 67 66.34 -4.77 -4.43
CA LEU A 67 67.44 -4.41 -3.54
C LEU A 67 68.46 -5.55 -3.37
N SER A 68 68.01 -6.81 -3.38
CA SER A 68 68.92 -7.96 -3.32
C SER A 68 69.72 -8.13 -4.60
N GLN A 69 69.16 -7.83 -5.78
CA GLN A 69 69.92 -7.82 -7.04
C GLN A 69 71.08 -6.81 -6.98
N ILE A 70 70.86 -5.62 -6.41
CA ILE A 70 71.93 -4.64 -6.18
C ILE A 70 73.05 -5.21 -5.29
N VAL A 71 72.69 -6.00 -4.26
CA VAL A 71 73.66 -6.58 -3.31
C VAL A 71 74.35 -7.83 -3.85
N VAL A 72 73.69 -8.67 -4.64
CA VAL A 72 74.35 -9.79 -5.33
C VAL A 72 75.37 -9.26 -6.33
N ASP A 73 75.01 -8.19 -7.04
CA ASP A 73 75.93 -7.48 -7.93
C ASP A 73 77.04 -6.75 -7.16
N ASN A 74 76.95 -6.53 -5.85
CA ASN A 74 78.04 -5.94 -5.02
C ASN A 74 79.35 -6.75 -5.10
N GLN A 75 79.29 -8.06 -5.38
CA GLN A 75 80.52 -8.84 -5.63
C GLN A 75 81.21 -8.41 -6.95
N ASN A 76 80.46 -7.81 -7.87
CA ASN A 76 80.91 -7.35 -9.19
C ASN A 76 80.93 -5.81 -9.34
N LEU A 77 80.21 -5.06 -8.49
CA LEU A 77 79.92 -3.64 -8.65
C LEU A 77 80.70 -2.82 -7.60
N ASN A 78 81.69 -2.06 -8.07
CA ASN A 78 82.54 -1.25 -7.20
C ASN A 78 81.78 -0.04 -6.63
N LEU A 79 81.39 -0.11 -5.35
CA LEU A 79 80.64 0.93 -4.64
C LEU A 79 81.40 2.27 -4.47
N ASN A 80 82.70 2.31 -4.79
CA ASN A 80 83.47 3.55 -4.80
C ASN A 80 83.52 4.21 -6.19
N ASN A 81 83.05 3.53 -7.25
CA ASN A 81 82.98 4.10 -8.59
C ASN A 81 81.57 4.62 -8.89
N PHE A 82 81.38 5.91 -8.64
CA PHE A 82 80.10 6.58 -8.77
C PHE A 82 79.62 6.71 -10.23
N ASP A 83 80.51 6.72 -11.22
CA ASP A 83 80.09 6.74 -12.63
C ASP A 83 79.52 5.38 -13.07
N ASN A 84 80.11 4.28 -12.59
CA ASN A 84 79.55 2.94 -12.79
C ASN A 84 78.19 2.79 -12.10
N LEU A 85 78.09 3.26 -10.84
CA LEU A 85 76.83 3.28 -10.10
C LEU A 85 75.76 4.13 -10.81
N ALA A 86 76.14 5.29 -11.37
CA ALA A 86 75.21 6.15 -12.12
C ALA A 86 74.62 5.41 -13.33
N THR A 87 75.47 4.74 -14.09
CA THR A 87 75.07 3.96 -15.27
C THR A 87 74.17 2.79 -14.87
N TYR A 88 74.51 2.10 -13.78
CA TYR A 88 73.72 0.98 -13.28
C TYR A 88 72.35 1.42 -12.76
N PHE A 89 72.30 2.48 -11.95
CA PHE A 89 71.05 3.06 -11.45
C PHE A 89 70.16 3.60 -12.56
N TRP A 90 70.75 4.28 -13.55
CA TRP A 90 70.03 4.70 -14.75
C TRP A 90 69.43 3.51 -15.49
N ARG A 91 70.15 2.39 -15.62
CA ARG A 91 69.60 1.17 -16.21
C ARG A 91 68.45 0.58 -15.40
N ILE A 92 68.54 0.52 -14.07
CA ILE A 92 67.43 0.04 -13.23
C ILE A 92 66.21 0.95 -13.43
N VAL A 93 66.40 2.26 -13.28
CA VAL A 93 65.33 3.24 -13.41
C VAL A 93 64.70 3.15 -14.79
N ILE A 94 65.46 3.04 -15.88
CA ILE A 94 64.92 2.93 -17.24
C ILE A 94 64.35 1.54 -17.54
N GLN A 95 64.97 0.44 -17.12
CA GLN A 95 64.46 -0.91 -17.38
C GLN A 95 63.19 -1.21 -16.59
N ASP A 96 63.03 -0.63 -15.40
CA ASP A 96 61.81 -0.75 -14.58
C ASP A 96 60.79 0.38 -14.84
N SER A 97 61.16 1.48 -15.54
CA SER A 97 60.21 2.53 -15.97
C SER A 97 59.81 2.46 -17.44
N VAL A 98 60.56 1.73 -18.28
CA VAL A 98 60.20 1.44 -19.67
C VAL A 98 59.58 0.05 -19.72
N PHE A 99 58.25 0.03 -19.77
CA PHE A 99 57.53 -1.10 -20.34
C PHE A 99 57.97 -1.31 -21.80
N GLU A 100 58.94 -2.19 -22.03
CA GLU A 100 58.96 -3.01 -23.25
C GLU A 100 58.43 -4.40 -22.88
N PRO A 101 57.15 -4.73 -23.16
CA PRO A 101 56.60 -6.03 -22.79
C PRO A 101 57.04 -7.10 -23.78
N LYS A 102 57.49 -8.25 -23.26
CA LYS A 102 57.76 -9.49 -24.03
C LYS A 102 56.50 -10.32 -24.33
N ASN A 103 55.30 -9.74 -24.34
CA ASN A 103 54.06 -10.47 -24.69
C ASN A 103 52.97 -9.54 -25.24
N ASP A 104 52.37 -9.95 -26.37
CA ASP A 104 51.46 -9.16 -27.21
C ASP A 104 50.13 -8.76 -26.53
N SER A 105 49.67 -9.46 -25.49
CA SER A 105 48.38 -9.14 -24.84
C SER A 105 48.48 -8.09 -23.73
N ALA A 106 49.65 -7.94 -23.09
CA ALA A 106 49.93 -6.88 -22.13
C ALA A 106 50.32 -5.57 -22.86
N GLN A 107 50.86 -5.68 -24.07
CA GLN A 107 51.18 -4.55 -24.95
C GLN A 107 49.97 -3.67 -25.22
N ASN A 108 48.82 -4.19 -25.62
CA ASN A 108 47.69 -3.33 -26.02
C ASN A 108 47.07 -2.52 -24.86
N THR A 109 47.11 -3.02 -23.62
CA THR A 109 46.59 -2.27 -22.47
C THR A 109 47.57 -1.20 -22.01
N LEU A 110 48.87 -1.48 -22.04
CA LEU A 110 49.92 -0.56 -21.58
C LEU A 110 50.33 0.47 -22.64
N ILE A 111 50.28 0.11 -23.94
CA ILE A 111 50.49 1.04 -25.06
C ILE A 111 49.38 2.10 -25.09
N ASN A 112 48.12 1.72 -24.83
CA ASN A 112 47.03 2.69 -24.73
C ASN A 112 47.19 3.67 -23.54
N ILE A 113 47.87 3.26 -22.46
CA ILE A 113 48.14 4.12 -21.28
C ILE A 113 49.38 5.01 -21.52
N ALA A 114 50.39 4.51 -22.23
CA ALA A 114 51.62 5.26 -22.54
C ALA A 114 51.44 6.29 -23.67
N GLU A 115 50.59 5.99 -24.66
CA GLU A 115 50.27 6.91 -25.77
C GLU A 115 49.24 7.98 -25.39
N ASN A 116 48.53 7.77 -24.27
CA ASN A 116 47.52 8.68 -23.77
C ASN A 116 47.67 8.84 -22.25
N PRO A 117 48.47 9.80 -21.75
CA PRO A 117 48.69 10.00 -20.31
C PRO A 117 47.40 10.26 -19.51
N GLN A 118 46.28 10.55 -20.18
CA GLN A 118 44.96 10.63 -19.53
C GLN A 118 44.34 9.26 -19.22
N LEU A 119 44.75 8.16 -19.89
CA LEU A 119 44.34 6.79 -19.55
C LEU A 119 44.94 6.28 -18.22
N TYR A 120 46.03 6.91 -17.73
CA TYR A 120 46.55 6.72 -16.38
C TYR A 120 45.49 7.10 -15.31
N ASN A 121 44.74 8.17 -15.57
CA ASN A 121 43.64 8.60 -14.72
C ASN A 121 42.39 7.71 -14.86
N GLU A 122 42.27 6.93 -15.96
CA GLU A 122 41.08 6.10 -16.24
C GLU A 122 41.17 4.66 -15.66
N THR A 123 42.37 4.13 -15.42
CA THR A 123 42.54 2.76 -14.86
C THR A 123 42.56 2.70 -13.34
N GLY A 124 42.88 3.81 -12.65
CA GLY A 124 42.77 3.92 -11.19
C GLY A 124 43.70 3.00 -10.36
N ASN A 125 44.77 2.45 -10.93
CA ASN A 125 45.66 1.51 -10.22
C ASN A 125 47.00 2.16 -9.83
N LEU A 126 47.52 1.80 -8.64
CA LEU A 126 48.89 2.15 -8.22
C LEU A 126 49.90 1.23 -8.93
N LEU A 127 50.83 1.81 -9.70
CA LEU A 127 51.88 1.04 -10.39
C LEU A 127 53.20 1.10 -9.62
N ALA A 128 53.70 -0.06 -9.17
CA ALA A 128 55.02 -0.17 -8.56
C ALA A 128 56.11 -0.08 -9.65
N SER A 129 56.73 1.09 -9.79
CA SER A 129 57.93 1.31 -10.62
C SER A 129 59.03 1.98 -9.81
N VAL A 130 60.29 1.62 -10.07
CA VAL A 130 61.43 2.24 -9.38
C VAL A 130 61.66 3.62 -9.98
N GLN A 131 60.98 4.61 -9.42
CA GLN A 131 61.12 5.99 -9.87
C GLN A 131 62.42 6.62 -9.38
N TYR A 132 62.93 6.22 -8.22
CA TYR A 132 64.16 6.78 -7.70
C TYR A 132 64.95 5.75 -6.90
N ILE A 133 66.18 5.48 -7.34
CA ILE A 133 67.14 4.64 -6.64
C ILE A 133 68.31 5.50 -6.16
N MET A 134 68.81 5.21 -4.97
CA MET A 134 69.88 5.97 -4.35
C MET A 134 70.79 5.15 -3.44
N PHE A 135 72.01 5.65 -3.27
CA PHE A 135 73.04 5.10 -2.39
C PHE A 135 73.82 6.22 -1.72
N GLY A 136 74.10 6.03 -0.43
CA GLY A 136 75.03 6.86 0.32
C GLY A 136 75.98 5.99 1.13
N ASN A 137 77.18 6.50 1.41
CA ASN A 137 78.19 5.78 2.17
C ASN A 137 78.59 6.50 3.48
N GLU A 138 79.40 5.83 4.31
CA GLU A 138 79.85 6.38 5.60
C GLU A 138 80.77 7.60 5.45
N LYS A 139 81.33 7.85 4.25
CA LYS A 139 82.12 9.06 3.94
C LYS A 139 81.24 10.28 3.64
N GLY A 140 79.93 10.11 3.51
CA GLY A 140 78.98 11.18 3.17
C GLY A 140 78.87 11.47 1.67
N GLU A 141 79.41 10.57 0.84
CA GLU A 141 79.24 10.60 -0.61
C GLU A 141 77.86 10.03 -0.97
N PHE A 142 77.28 10.50 -2.07
CA PHE A 142 75.90 10.19 -2.44
C PHE A 142 75.70 10.08 -3.94
N ILE A 143 74.87 9.13 -4.36
CA ILE A 143 74.37 9.03 -5.71
C ILE A 143 72.89 8.69 -5.69
N GLY A 144 72.14 9.24 -6.63
CA GLY A 144 70.82 8.73 -6.93
C GLY A 144 70.37 9.12 -8.33
N VAL A 145 69.56 8.25 -8.94
CA VAL A 145 68.99 8.47 -10.27
C VAL A 145 67.47 8.37 -10.18
N GLU A 146 66.78 9.43 -10.57
CA GLU A 146 65.33 9.58 -10.51
C GLU A 146 64.76 9.74 -11.93
N ASN A 147 63.64 9.08 -12.21
CA ASN A 147 62.75 9.37 -13.32
C ASN A 147 61.56 10.15 -12.77
N GLN A 148 61.48 11.44 -13.09
CA GLN A 148 60.41 12.32 -12.63
C GLN A 148 59.13 12.12 -13.44
N ASP A 149 57.99 12.58 -12.90
CA ASP A 149 56.65 12.39 -13.48
C ASP A 149 56.50 12.86 -14.94
N ASN A 150 57.36 13.78 -15.41
CA ASN A 150 57.41 14.29 -16.79
C ASN A 150 58.38 13.51 -17.70
N ALA A 151 58.78 12.30 -17.32
CA ALA A 151 59.82 11.49 -17.96
C ALA A 151 61.21 12.16 -18.01
N GLN A 152 61.47 13.13 -17.13
CA GLN A 152 62.78 13.77 -17.01
C GLN A 152 63.68 12.95 -16.08
N LEU A 153 64.82 12.51 -16.61
CA LEU A 153 65.82 11.77 -15.86
C LEU A 153 66.77 12.73 -15.13
N ILE A 154 66.96 12.48 -13.83
CA ILE A 154 67.76 13.31 -12.94
C ILE A 154 68.82 12.46 -12.24
N LEU A 155 70.08 12.91 -12.28
CA LEU A 155 71.19 12.34 -11.51
C LEU A 155 71.57 13.31 -10.39
N ARG A 156 71.56 12.83 -9.15
CA ARG A 156 72.07 13.55 -7.99
C ARG A 156 73.38 12.92 -7.55
N LEU A 157 74.41 13.74 -7.39
CA LEU A 157 75.77 13.26 -7.16
C LEU A 157 76.52 14.11 -6.13
N LYS A 158 77.11 13.48 -5.13
CA LYS A 158 78.10 14.05 -4.22
C LYS A 158 79.32 13.12 -4.21
N THR A 159 80.32 13.48 -5.01
CA THR A 159 81.56 12.73 -5.18
C THR A 159 82.57 13.02 -4.06
N PRO A 160 83.57 12.15 -3.88
CA PRO A 160 84.68 12.40 -2.96
C PRO A 160 85.27 13.81 -3.13
N GLY A 161 85.48 14.52 -2.02
CA GLY A 161 86.08 15.86 -2.00
C GLY A 161 85.13 17.02 -2.32
N ASN A 162 83.87 16.77 -2.69
CA ASN A 162 82.88 17.82 -2.88
C ASN A 162 82.03 18.02 -1.62
N SER A 163 81.90 19.26 -1.15
CA SER A 163 81.04 19.60 -0.02
C SER A 163 79.55 19.51 -0.35
N HIS A 164 79.18 19.79 -1.59
CA HIS A 164 77.79 19.91 -2.04
C HIS A 164 77.36 18.72 -2.90
N ARG A 165 76.06 18.42 -2.86
CA ARG A 165 75.42 17.56 -3.86
C ARG A 165 75.06 18.40 -5.07
N ILE A 166 75.33 17.86 -6.25
CA ILE A 166 74.99 18.47 -7.54
C ILE A 166 73.91 17.64 -8.21
N THR A 167 72.88 18.30 -8.71
CA THR A 167 71.79 17.67 -9.47
C THR A 167 71.99 17.98 -10.95
N TYR A 168 71.99 16.94 -11.78
CA TYR A 168 72.13 17.01 -13.23
C TYR A 168 70.87 16.47 -13.92
N GLN A 169 70.46 17.12 -15.01
CA GLN A 169 69.55 16.51 -15.98
C GLN A 169 70.32 15.50 -16.84
N LEU A 170 69.74 14.32 -17.04
CA LEU A 170 70.25 13.31 -17.96
C LEU A 170 69.46 13.31 -19.27
N ASN A 171 70.08 12.87 -20.37
CA ASN A 171 69.37 12.49 -21.58
C ASN A 171 68.92 11.02 -21.50
N ASN A 172 68.18 10.55 -22.52
CA ASN A 172 67.71 9.16 -22.62
C ASN A 172 68.83 8.11 -22.75
N GLN A 173 70.09 8.52 -22.83
CA GLN A 173 71.28 7.65 -22.86
C GLN A 173 72.05 7.68 -21.54
N GLY A 174 71.51 8.34 -20.50
CA GLY A 174 72.12 8.45 -19.18
C GLY A 174 73.26 9.47 -19.08
N GLN A 175 73.47 10.31 -20.10
CA GLN A 175 74.54 11.30 -20.13
C GLN A 175 74.09 12.62 -19.52
N LYS A 176 74.98 13.28 -18.76
CA LYS A 176 74.74 14.58 -18.11
C LYS A 176 74.58 15.67 -19.18
N VAL A 177 73.41 16.29 -19.24
CA VAL A 177 73.09 17.38 -20.18
C VAL A 177 73.35 18.74 -19.55
N ARG A 178 72.87 18.94 -18.31
CA ARG A 178 72.89 20.24 -17.63
C ARG A 178 72.93 20.07 -16.12
N GLU A 179 73.67 20.94 -15.44
CA GLU A 179 73.57 21.14 -13.98
C GLU A 179 72.33 21.99 -13.64
N ILE A 180 71.55 21.53 -12.67
CA ILE A 180 70.29 22.15 -12.23
C ILE A 180 70.49 22.94 -10.94
N ILE A 181 71.01 22.28 -9.90
CA ILE A 181 71.14 22.85 -8.56
C ILE A 181 72.34 22.26 -7.81
N ARG A 182 72.92 23.08 -6.93
CA ARG A 182 73.90 22.72 -5.91
C ARG A 182 73.32 22.98 -4.54
N GLU A 183 73.40 22.00 -3.65
CA GLU A 183 72.86 22.10 -2.29
C GLU A 183 73.73 21.36 -1.29
N ASP A 184 73.70 21.81 -0.03
CA ASP A 184 74.28 21.08 1.08
C ASP A 184 73.44 19.82 1.35
N TYR A 185 74.10 18.67 1.33
CA TYR A 185 73.44 17.39 1.56
C TYR A 185 74.42 16.40 2.17
N ASP A 186 74.05 15.83 3.31
CA ASP A 186 74.75 14.70 3.92
C ASP A 186 73.77 13.53 4.04
N PRO A 187 73.95 12.43 3.28
CA PRO A 187 73.05 11.28 3.34
C PRO A 187 72.98 10.68 4.74
N ARG A 188 74.05 10.78 5.53
CA ARG A 188 74.13 10.16 6.85
C ARG A 188 73.20 10.81 7.85
N LEU A 189 72.90 12.10 7.68
CA LEU A 189 71.98 12.83 8.57
C LEU A 189 70.51 12.59 8.22
N ARG A 190 70.21 11.87 7.13
CA ARG A 190 68.84 11.69 6.64
C ARG A 190 68.14 10.53 7.34
N PRO A 191 66.81 10.60 7.54
CA PRO A 191 66.05 9.57 8.25
C PRO A 191 66.18 8.17 7.62
N TRP A 192 66.23 8.08 6.29
CA TRP A 192 66.39 6.81 5.57
C TRP A 192 67.72 6.10 5.89
N TYR A 193 68.82 6.85 6.00
CA TYR A 193 70.13 6.30 6.28
C TYR A 193 70.25 5.86 7.74
N GLN A 194 69.75 6.69 8.66
CA GLN A 194 69.73 6.39 10.09
C GLN A 194 68.86 5.15 10.39
N ALA A 195 67.69 5.04 9.76
CA ALA A 195 66.81 3.88 9.88
C ALA A 195 67.51 2.58 9.45
N ALA A 196 68.17 2.58 8.29
CA ALA A 196 68.94 1.42 7.81
C ALA A 196 70.08 1.05 8.75
N LYS A 197 70.86 2.05 9.19
CA LYS A 197 72.01 1.86 10.10
C LYS A 197 71.59 1.26 11.44
N GLN A 198 70.45 1.71 11.97
CA GLN A 198 69.88 1.19 13.22
C GLN A 198 69.31 -0.23 13.06
N ALA A 199 68.58 -0.48 11.96
CA ALA A 199 67.93 -1.78 11.74
C ALA A 199 68.89 -2.91 11.37
N ARG A 200 70.01 -2.59 10.72
CA ARG A 200 71.04 -3.54 10.23
C ARG A 200 70.55 -4.61 9.25
N LYS A 201 69.34 -4.46 8.73
CA LYS A 201 68.68 -5.32 7.75
C LYS A 201 67.75 -4.48 6.88
N LEU A 202 67.18 -5.08 5.83
CA LEU A 202 66.12 -4.45 5.05
C LEU A 202 65.00 -3.96 5.98
N THR A 203 64.69 -2.68 5.88
CA THR A 203 63.65 -2.02 6.68
C THR A 203 63.03 -0.87 5.90
N TRP A 204 61.93 -0.34 6.41
CA TRP A 204 61.38 0.93 5.95
C TRP A 204 61.98 2.10 6.73
N SER A 205 62.20 3.21 6.03
CA SER A 205 62.47 4.49 6.69
C SER A 205 61.20 4.99 7.39
N PRO A 206 61.31 5.88 8.40
CA PRO A 206 60.18 6.71 8.76
C PRO A 206 59.74 7.56 7.55
N ILE A 207 58.52 8.07 7.57
CA ILE A 207 58.05 9.03 6.54
C ILE A 207 58.72 10.37 6.79
N TYR A 208 59.33 10.94 5.76
CA TYR A 208 60.01 12.22 5.82
C TYR A 208 59.75 13.05 4.56
N SER A 209 59.97 14.36 4.65
CA SER A 209 59.94 15.26 3.48
C SER A 209 61.33 15.41 2.87
N SER A 210 61.36 15.51 1.54
CA SER A 210 62.61 15.60 0.79
C SER A 210 63.36 16.91 1.09
N SER A 211 64.67 16.95 0.81
CA SER A 211 65.48 18.17 0.97
C SER A 211 65.12 19.26 -0.03
N TYR A 212 64.57 18.89 -1.20
CA TYR A 212 64.26 19.80 -2.31
C TYR A 212 62.76 19.95 -2.60
N ASP A 213 61.93 19.02 -2.12
CA ASP A 213 60.47 19.11 -2.17
C ASP A 213 59.92 18.84 -0.77
N GLN A 214 59.61 19.92 -0.07
CA GLN A 214 59.11 19.87 1.31
C GLN A 214 57.62 19.57 1.37
N THR A 215 56.92 19.59 0.24
CA THR A 215 55.46 19.35 0.15
C THR A 215 55.14 17.88 -0.07
N SER A 216 56.04 17.12 -0.70
CA SER A 216 55.86 15.70 -0.93
C SER A 216 56.50 14.86 0.18
N LEU A 217 55.67 14.09 0.88
CA LEU A 217 56.13 13.07 1.80
C LEU A 217 56.65 11.85 1.05
N ARG A 218 57.72 11.26 1.59
CA ARG A 218 58.42 10.11 1.01
C ARG A 218 58.67 9.04 2.07
N ILE A 219 58.75 7.81 1.61
CA ILE A 219 59.11 6.64 2.41
C ILE A 219 59.97 5.71 1.55
N ASN A 220 60.99 5.09 2.16
CA ASN A 220 61.97 4.32 1.42
C ASN A 220 62.11 2.92 2.03
N PRO A 221 61.98 1.83 1.25
CA PRO A 221 62.69 0.60 1.57
C PRO A 221 64.19 0.87 1.52
N VAL A 222 64.91 0.51 2.58
CA VAL A 222 66.34 0.76 2.73
C VAL A 222 67.09 -0.50 3.12
N LEU A 223 68.22 -0.72 2.46
CA LEU A 223 69.07 -1.89 2.66
C LEU A 223 70.49 -1.44 3.05
N PRO A 224 70.92 -1.67 4.31
CA PRO A 224 72.29 -1.46 4.70
C PRO A 224 73.19 -2.56 4.12
N VAL A 225 74.36 -2.16 3.62
CA VAL A 225 75.34 -3.06 3.00
C VAL A 225 76.62 -3.06 3.79
N TYR A 226 77.11 -4.24 4.12
CA TYR A 226 78.29 -4.45 4.95
C TYR A 226 79.41 -5.10 4.15
N ASP A 227 80.65 -4.84 4.56
CA ASP A 227 81.81 -5.58 4.08
C ASP A 227 81.92 -6.96 4.76
N ASN A 228 82.89 -7.77 4.33
CA ASN A 228 83.14 -9.10 4.91
C ASN A 228 83.54 -9.06 6.39
N ASN A 229 83.98 -7.90 6.90
CA ASN A 229 84.34 -7.69 8.30
C ASN A 229 83.16 -7.16 9.14
N GLY A 230 81.98 -6.98 8.53
CA GLY A 230 80.78 -6.46 9.19
C GLY A 230 80.75 -4.93 9.35
N SER A 231 81.64 -4.19 8.71
CA SER A 231 81.62 -2.72 8.68
C SER A 231 80.63 -2.22 7.63
N LEU A 232 79.84 -1.18 7.96
CA LEU A 232 78.85 -0.61 7.05
C LEU A 232 79.55 0.10 5.89
N LEU A 233 79.36 -0.39 4.67
CA LEU A 233 79.86 0.25 3.44
C LEU A 233 78.96 1.43 3.03
N GLY A 234 77.66 1.27 3.21
CA GLY A 234 76.67 2.28 2.86
C GLY A 234 75.25 1.72 2.90
N VAL A 235 74.33 2.50 2.40
CA VAL A 235 72.89 2.18 2.42
C VAL A 235 72.31 2.45 1.03
N PHE A 236 71.65 1.45 0.47
CA PHE A 236 70.79 1.61 -0.69
C PHE A 236 69.36 1.97 -0.25
N GLY A 237 68.69 2.77 -1.07
CA GLY A 237 67.27 3.04 -0.91
C GLY A 237 66.58 3.15 -2.26
N ILE A 238 65.33 2.69 -2.31
CA ILE A 238 64.39 3.10 -3.35
C ILE A 238 63.49 4.12 -2.70
N GLU A 239 63.28 5.27 -3.34
CA GLU A 239 62.46 6.34 -2.78
C GLU A 239 61.07 6.31 -3.40
N MET A 240 60.06 6.19 -2.54
CA MET A 240 58.66 6.15 -2.93
C MET A 240 57.96 7.42 -2.46
N THR A 241 57.13 7.99 -3.33
CA THR A 241 56.32 9.15 -3.00
C THR A 241 54.96 8.72 -2.44
N LEU A 242 54.50 9.39 -1.39
CA LEU A 242 53.14 9.20 -0.87
C LEU A 242 52.10 10.02 -1.64
N ARG A 243 52.55 10.92 -2.54
CA ARG A 243 51.67 11.66 -3.43
C ARG A 243 50.84 10.73 -4.30
N GLN A 244 51.44 9.69 -4.87
CA GLN A 244 50.73 8.71 -5.71
C GLN A 244 49.59 8.02 -4.98
N ILE A 245 49.80 7.68 -3.70
CA ILE A 245 48.73 7.12 -2.86
C ILE A 245 47.64 8.17 -2.66
N SER A 246 47.98 9.43 -2.39
CA SER A 246 47.00 10.52 -2.23
C SER A 246 46.21 10.78 -3.52
N ASP A 247 46.89 10.81 -4.68
CA ASP A 247 46.27 10.96 -5.99
C ASP A 247 45.31 9.80 -6.29
N PHE A 248 45.74 8.56 -6.01
CA PHE A 248 44.89 7.38 -6.09
C PHE A 248 43.64 7.53 -5.21
N LEU A 249 43.81 7.90 -3.93
CA LEU A 249 42.69 8.09 -3.01
C LEU A 249 41.73 9.21 -3.47
N SER A 250 42.24 10.28 -4.06
CA SER A 250 41.45 11.41 -4.55
C SER A 250 40.59 11.07 -5.78
N ASN A 251 41.00 10.06 -6.55
CA ASN A 251 40.28 9.59 -7.73
C ASN A 251 39.26 8.48 -7.44
N LEU A 252 39.12 8.06 -6.18
CA LEU A 252 38.14 7.02 -5.79
C LEU A 252 36.72 7.57 -5.77
N ASP A 253 35.78 6.81 -6.32
CA ASP A 253 34.35 7.07 -6.17
C ASP A 253 33.86 6.55 -4.81
N ILE A 254 33.82 7.43 -3.81
CA ILE A 254 33.38 7.15 -2.44
C ILE A 254 32.18 8.00 -2.02
N GLY A 255 31.38 8.43 -3.00
CA GLY A 255 30.34 9.42 -2.83
C GLY A 255 30.84 10.85 -3.06
N GLN A 256 29.93 11.82 -3.12
CA GLN A 256 30.26 13.21 -3.47
C GLN A 256 31.12 13.90 -2.41
N ASN A 257 30.90 13.57 -1.14
CA ASN A 257 31.56 14.19 0.01
C ASN A 257 32.37 13.18 0.83
N GLY A 258 32.38 11.89 0.45
CA GLY A 258 33.20 10.87 1.09
C GLY A 258 34.68 11.21 1.09
N LYS A 259 35.40 10.67 2.09
CA LYS A 259 36.85 10.85 2.26
C LYS A 259 37.51 9.53 2.62
N ALA A 260 38.58 9.21 1.92
CA ALA A 260 39.50 8.14 2.26
C ALA A 260 40.85 8.73 2.65
N PHE A 261 41.46 8.21 3.71
CA PHE A 261 42.77 8.64 4.18
C PHE A 261 43.47 7.52 4.94
N ILE A 262 44.79 7.63 5.05
CA ILE A 262 45.65 6.64 5.71
C ILE A 262 46.44 7.36 6.80
N ILE A 263 46.51 6.75 7.97
CA ILE A 263 47.28 7.25 9.10
C ILE A 263 48.30 6.20 9.56
N GLU A 264 49.37 6.65 10.21
CA GLU A 264 50.26 5.79 11.00
C GLU A 264 49.82 5.74 12.47
N SER A 265 50.41 4.85 13.27
CA SER A 265 50.02 4.66 14.68
C SER A 265 50.07 5.94 15.53
N SER A 266 50.92 6.91 15.17
CA SER A 266 51.00 8.20 15.86
C SER A 266 49.84 9.16 15.52
N GLY A 267 48.90 8.76 14.66
CA GLY A 267 47.77 9.58 14.19
C GLY A 267 48.12 10.59 13.09
N LYS A 268 49.34 10.55 12.55
CA LYS A 268 49.77 11.44 11.47
C LYS A 268 49.30 10.92 10.11
N LEU A 269 48.92 11.83 9.22
CA LEU A 269 48.50 11.49 7.87
C LEU A 269 49.67 10.95 7.05
N VAL A 270 49.42 9.82 6.41
CA VAL A 270 50.29 9.18 5.42
C VAL A 270 49.85 9.63 4.02
N ALA A 271 48.56 9.51 3.74
CA ALA A 271 47.94 9.91 2.47
C ALA A 271 46.47 10.30 2.69
N THR A 272 45.91 11.11 1.81
CA THR A 272 44.51 11.56 1.91
C THR A 272 43.91 11.85 0.53
N SER A 273 42.61 11.62 0.39
CA SER A 273 41.79 12.05 -0.75
C SER A 273 41.44 13.54 -0.71
N ALA A 274 41.61 14.21 0.43
CA ALA A 274 41.44 15.66 0.53
C ALA A 274 42.61 16.38 -0.13
N ASN A 275 42.34 17.53 -0.75
CA ASN A 275 43.40 18.38 -1.27
C ASN A 275 44.04 19.18 -0.13
N GLU A 276 45.03 18.57 0.53
CA GLU A 276 45.68 19.13 1.73
C GLU A 276 47.20 18.93 1.72
N ILE A 277 47.91 19.89 2.31
CA ILE A 277 49.37 19.83 2.49
C ILE A 277 49.70 18.99 3.72
N LEU A 278 50.34 17.83 3.51
CA LEU A 278 50.64 16.86 4.57
C LEU A 278 51.89 17.17 5.41
N SER A 279 52.69 18.14 4.98
CA SER A 279 53.88 18.58 5.73
C SER A 279 54.11 20.07 5.57
N ILE A 280 54.37 20.74 6.69
CA ILE A 280 54.68 22.17 6.74
C ILE A 280 56.10 22.33 7.25
N SER A 281 56.88 23.19 6.61
CA SER A 281 58.22 23.56 7.09
C SER A 281 58.09 24.52 8.27
N THR A 282 58.65 24.15 9.43
CA THR A 282 58.77 25.03 10.60
C THR A 282 60.25 25.33 10.87
N PRO A 283 60.58 26.36 11.69
CA PRO A 283 61.95 26.66 12.09
C PRO A 283 62.66 25.51 12.81
N GLU A 284 61.90 24.58 13.39
CA GLU A 284 62.39 23.41 14.14
C GLU A 284 62.51 22.16 13.26
N GLY A 285 62.09 22.24 12.00
CA GLY A 285 62.09 21.15 11.02
C GLY A 285 60.75 21.00 10.32
N ASN A 286 60.62 19.99 9.46
CA ASN A 286 59.36 19.74 8.79
C ASN A 286 58.41 18.99 9.73
N GLN A 287 57.25 19.58 10.01
CA GLN A 287 56.21 18.97 10.81
C GLN A 287 55.20 18.28 9.89
N ARG A 288 54.87 17.02 10.22
CA ARG A 288 53.83 16.25 9.53
C ARG A 288 52.48 16.53 10.17
N LEU A 289 51.45 16.62 9.33
CA LEU A 289 50.08 16.92 9.75
C LEU A 289 49.47 15.73 10.52
N ASN A 290 48.85 16.04 11.67
CA ASN A 290 48.01 15.08 12.37
C ASN A 290 46.61 15.05 11.74
N ALA A 291 46.03 13.86 11.58
CA ALA A 291 44.70 13.73 10.96
C ALA A 291 43.59 14.43 11.78
N SER A 292 43.76 14.54 13.12
CA SER A 292 42.86 15.31 13.99
C SER A 292 42.96 16.84 13.85
N GLU A 293 43.96 17.32 13.12
CA GLU A 293 44.23 18.73 12.81
C GLU A 293 44.00 19.06 11.33
N SER A 294 43.47 18.10 10.55
CA SER A 294 43.16 18.31 9.13
C SER A 294 42.26 19.53 8.90
N SER A 295 42.50 20.23 7.80
CA SER A 295 41.68 21.33 7.28
C SER A 295 40.40 20.84 6.62
N ASP A 296 40.32 19.56 6.25
CA ASP A 296 39.08 18.93 5.82
C ASP A 296 38.19 18.64 7.04
N PRO A 297 36.98 19.23 7.12
CA PRO A 297 36.12 19.07 8.28
C PRO A 297 35.70 17.62 8.56
N LEU A 298 35.54 16.80 7.52
CA LEU A 298 35.09 15.41 7.66
C LEU A 298 36.21 14.54 8.23
N ILE A 299 37.44 14.69 7.75
CA ILE A 299 38.62 13.99 8.30
C ILE A 299 38.84 14.42 9.75
N GLN A 300 38.83 15.73 10.01
CA GLN A 300 39.11 16.28 11.33
C GLN A 300 38.10 15.81 12.39
N SER A 301 36.81 15.96 12.10
CA SER A 301 35.72 15.59 13.02
C SER A 301 35.67 14.08 13.24
N THR A 302 35.90 13.29 12.20
CA THR A 302 36.02 11.82 12.30
C THR A 302 37.15 11.43 13.21
N MET A 303 38.35 11.97 13.01
CA MET A 303 39.50 11.61 13.84
C MET A 303 39.33 12.03 15.29
N LYS A 304 38.79 13.22 15.57
CA LYS A 304 38.47 13.64 16.94
C LYS A 304 37.48 12.66 17.60
N LYS A 305 36.46 12.21 16.87
CA LYS A 305 35.45 11.28 17.38
C LYS A 305 36.02 9.88 17.63
N LEU A 306 36.79 9.35 16.68
CA LEU A 306 37.45 8.04 16.78
C LEU A 306 38.41 7.95 17.96
N LEU A 307 39.19 9.01 18.20
CA LEU A 307 40.11 9.10 19.33
C LEU A 307 39.36 9.25 20.66
N ALA A 308 38.31 10.07 20.71
CA ALA A 308 37.52 10.26 21.93
C ALA A 308 36.81 8.97 22.40
N ASP A 309 36.36 8.15 21.45
CA ASP A 309 35.62 6.91 21.73
C ASP A 309 36.55 5.68 21.84
N ASN A 310 37.88 5.85 21.79
CA ASN A 310 38.90 4.78 21.77
C ASN A 310 38.65 3.70 20.70
N MET A 311 38.05 4.07 19.57
CA MET A 311 37.68 3.13 18.50
C MET A 311 38.86 2.74 17.60
N MET A 312 40.01 3.38 17.78
CA MET A 312 41.26 3.09 17.07
C MET A 312 42.16 2.11 17.82
N GLU A 313 41.91 1.88 19.11
CA GLU A 313 42.78 1.09 19.98
C GLU A 313 42.50 -0.41 19.80
N GLY A 314 43.50 -1.19 19.37
CA GLY A 314 43.37 -2.64 19.21
C GLY A 314 42.58 -3.10 17.98
N ALA A 315 42.32 -2.21 17.01
CA ALA A 315 41.78 -2.60 15.71
C ALA A 315 42.78 -3.55 15.01
N THR A 316 42.51 -4.85 15.08
CA THR A 316 43.31 -5.91 14.43
C THR A 316 42.62 -6.47 13.19
N LYS A 317 41.39 -6.01 12.92
CA LYS A 317 40.55 -6.42 11.80
C LYS A 317 39.83 -5.21 11.25
N GLN A 318 39.37 -5.32 10.00
CA GLN A 318 38.48 -4.33 9.42
C GLN A 318 37.20 -4.23 10.25
N THR A 319 36.91 -3.02 10.71
CA THR A 319 35.71 -2.69 11.47
C THR A 319 34.90 -1.64 10.74
N GLN A 320 33.58 -1.70 10.94
CA GLN A 320 32.65 -0.73 10.40
C GLN A 320 31.70 -0.27 11.48
N PHE A 321 31.42 1.02 11.52
CA PHE A 321 30.46 1.61 12.44
C PHE A 321 29.79 2.85 11.84
N GLU A 322 28.63 3.17 12.40
CA GLU A 322 27.83 4.33 12.07
C GLU A 322 27.95 5.32 13.23
N LEU A 323 28.52 6.49 12.99
CA LEU A 323 28.69 7.52 14.01
C LEU A 323 28.00 8.81 13.61
N LYS A 324 27.37 9.45 14.59
CA LYS A 324 26.82 10.79 14.41
C LYS A 324 27.90 11.82 14.66
N ILE A 325 28.27 12.56 13.63
CA ILE A 325 29.32 13.58 13.64
C ILE A 325 28.70 14.88 13.15
N ASP A 326 28.83 15.95 13.93
CA ASP A 326 28.26 17.28 13.66
C ASP A 326 26.75 17.32 13.34
N GLY A 327 26.01 16.30 13.80
CA GLY A 327 24.55 16.20 13.60
C GLY A 327 24.13 15.20 12.53
N ASP A 328 25.06 14.74 11.69
CA ASP A 328 24.81 13.83 10.57
C ASP A 328 25.43 12.45 10.81
N TYR A 329 24.79 11.39 10.32
CA TYR A 329 25.37 10.05 10.39
C TYR A 329 26.43 9.86 9.30
N GLN A 330 27.55 9.28 9.71
CA GLN A 330 28.70 8.95 8.89
C GLN A 330 28.93 7.44 8.98
N PHE A 331 29.13 6.80 7.84
CA PHE A 331 29.57 5.43 7.75
C PHE A 331 31.09 5.43 7.71
N ILE A 332 31.72 4.83 8.72
CA ILE A 332 33.17 4.81 8.84
C ILE A 332 33.64 3.36 8.78
N GLN A 333 34.61 3.12 7.92
CA GLN A 333 35.38 1.89 7.89
C GLN A 333 36.82 2.15 8.28
N VAL A 334 37.35 1.27 9.13
CA VAL A 334 38.73 1.31 9.61
C VAL A 334 39.34 -0.05 9.33
N LYS A 335 40.44 -0.08 8.58
CA LYS A 335 41.18 -1.30 8.24
C LYS A 335 42.68 -1.09 8.46
N PRO A 336 43.32 -1.82 9.39
CA PRO A 336 44.77 -1.88 9.48
C PRO A 336 45.36 -2.46 8.19
N LEU A 337 46.49 -1.90 7.73
CA LEU A 337 47.25 -2.44 6.61
C LEU A 337 47.98 -3.70 7.09
N ASP A 338 47.75 -4.83 6.42
CA ASP A 338 48.38 -6.12 6.78
C ASP A 338 49.83 -6.19 6.27
N HIS A 339 50.68 -5.34 6.83
CA HIS A 339 52.07 -5.18 6.41
C HIS A 339 53.04 -5.43 7.59
N PRO A 340 54.11 -6.23 7.42
CA PRO A 340 54.96 -6.69 8.53
C PRO A 340 55.79 -5.59 9.21
N HIS A 341 55.95 -4.44 8.55
CA HIS A 341 56.84 -3.37 9.00
C HIS A 341 56.19 -1.98 9.01
N LEU A 342 54.89 -1.88 8.68
CA LEU A 342 54.17 -0.61 8.62
C LEU A 342 52.89 -0.77 9.43
N ASP A 343 52.63 0.19 10.31
CA ASP A 343 51.51 0.21 11.24
C ASP A 343 50.36 1.12 10.74
N TRP A 344 50.18 1.14 9.43
CA TRP A 344 49.25 2.05 8.79
C TRP A 344 47.80 1.57 8.96
N THR A 345 46.88 2.51 9.03
CA THR A 345 45.44 2.25 9.09
C THR A 345 44.73 3.06 8.02
N ILE A 346 43.95 2.36 7.19
CA ILE A 346 43.09 2.94 6.15
C ILE A 346 41.75 3.29 6.80
N ILE A 347 41.29 4.52 6.57
CA ILE A 347 40.01 5.02 7.06
C ILE A 347 39.23 5.56 5.88
N VAL A 348 37.99 5.07 5.72
CA VAL A 348 37.04 5.54 4.71
C VAL A 348 35.79 6.04 5.42
N VAL A 349 35.41 7.27 5.13
CA VAL A 349 34.26 7.96 5.73
C VAL A 349 33.30 8.34 4.63
N ILE A 350 32.04 7.94 4.77
CA ILE A 350 30.99 8.17 3.80
C ILE A 350 29.78 8.81 4.51
N PRO A 351 29.41 10.06 4.17
CA PRO A 351 28.21 10.70 4.70
C PRO A 351 26.92 10.01 4.28
N GLU A 352 26.00 9.78 5.23
CA GLU A 352 24.67 9.22 4.93
C GLU A 352 23.93 10.07 3.88
N ALA A 353 24.10 11.39 3.95
CA ALA A 353 23.42 12.35 3.08
C ALA A 353 23.73 12.13 1.58
N ASP A 354 24.91 11.64 1.23
CA ASP A 354 25.32 11.41 -0.17
C ASP A 354 24.45 10.36 -0.85
N PHE A 355 23.97 9.38 -0.08
CA PHE A 355 23.16 8.28 -0.58
C PHE A 355 21.66 8.47 -0.26
N MET A 356 21.36 9.06 0.90
CA MET A 356 19.99 9.32 1.31
C MET A 356 19.39 10.56 0.65
N GLY A 357 20.18 11.45 0.04
CA GLY A 357 19.69 12.65 -0.64
C GLY A 357 18.62 12.34 -1.69
N ASN A 358 18.85 11.33 -2.54
CA ASN A 358 17.88 10.88 -3.54
C ASN A 358 16.65 10.23 -2.91
N VAL A 359 16.83 9.49 -1.80
CA VAL A 359 15.71 8.91 -1.03
C VAL A 359 14.83 10.02 -0.45
N TYR A 360 15.42 11.03 0.17
CA TYR A 360 14.68 12.18 0.72
C TYR A 360 13.99 13.01 -0.37
N ALA A 361 14.62 13.20 -1.54
CA ALA A 361 13.98 13.86 -2.67
C ALA A 361 12.73 13.09 -3.14
N ASN A 362 12.83 11.77 -3.28
CA ASN A 362 11.70 10.91 -3.65
C ASN A 362 10.60 10.91 -2.57
N LEU A 363 10.96 10.93 -1.28
CA LEU A 363 9.99 11.05 -0.19
C LEU A 363 9.22 12.37 -0.25
N ARG A 364 9.88 13.49 -0.59
CA ARG A 364 9.18 14.77 -0.78
C ARG A 364 8.19 14.71 -1.96
N MET A 365 8.56 14.05 -3.06
CA MET A 365 7.65 13.83 -4.18
C MET A 365 6.46 12.95 -3.79
N ILE A 366 6.69 11.87 -3.03
CA ILE A 366 5.62 11.00 -2.52
C ILE A 366 4.68 11.77 -1.57
N LEU A 367 5.23 12.58 -0.66
CA LEU A 367 4.44 13.42 0.24
C LEU A 367 3.60 14.44 -0.53
N PHE A 368 4.15 15.05 -1.58
CA PHE A 368 3.40 15.95 -2.45
C PHE A 368 2.25 15.22 -3.15
N LEU A 369 2.51 14.07 -3.77
CA LEU A 369 1.48 13.24 -4.40
C LEU A 369 0.42 12.78 -3.40
N TYR A 370 0.82 12.46 -2.16
CA TYR A 370 -0.10 12.13 -1.08
C TYR A 370 -1.03 13.29 -0.75
N ILE A 371 -0.50 14.50 -0.55
CA ILE A 371 -1.30 15.70 -0.29
C ILE A 371 -2.26 15.97 -1.46
N LEU A 372 -1.80 15.77 -2.69
CA LEU A 372 -2.62 15.92 -3.89
C LEU A 372 -3.78 14.90 -3.91
N VAL A 373 -3.50 13.62 -3.71
CA VAL A 373 -4.52 12.55 -3.66
C VAL A 373 -5.50 12.78 -2.52
N LEU A 374 -5.02 13.20 -1.34
CA LEU A 374 -5.87 13.56 -0.20
C LEU A 374 -6.79 14.73 -0.55
N GLY A 375 -6.27 15.76 -1.21
CA GLY A 375 -7.05 16.91 -1.68
C GLY A 375 -8.13 16.51 -2.67
N ILE A 376 -7.81 15.64 -3.64
CA ILE A 376 -8.77 15.09 -4.61
C ILE A 376 -9.84 14.24 -3.89
N ALA A 377 -9.44 13.39 -2.94
CA ALA A 377 -10.38 12.57 -2.17
C ALA A 377 -11.34 13.40 -1.32
N ILE A 378 -10.85 14.47 -0.68
CA ILE A 378 -11.68 15.43 0.05
C ILE A 378 -12.65 16.12 -0.91
N LEU A 379 -12.17 16.59 -2.05
CA LEU A 379 -13.00 17.27 -3.06
C LEU A 379 -14.11 16.34 -3.59
N LEU A 380 -13.76 15.12 -4.00
CA LEU A 380 -14.72 14.11 -4.43
C LEU A 380 -15.69 13.72 -3.31
N GLY A 381 -15.21 13.60 -2.08
CA GLY A 381 -16.04 13.35 -0.90
C GLY A 381 -17.05 14.47 -0.66
N ILE A 382 -16.64 15.74 -0.81
CA ILE A 382 -17.55 16.89 -0.70
C ILE A 382 -18.57 16.89 -1.86
N ILE A 383 -18.13 16.64 -3.10
CA ILE A 383 -19.00 16.60 -4.27
C ILE A 383 -20.06 15.50 -4.13
N THR A 384 -19.64 14.26 -3.83
CA THR A 384 -20.56 13.12 -3.66
C THR A 384 -21.50 13.33 -2.48
N SER A 385 -20.99 13.85 -1.36
CA SER A 385 -21.79 14.21 -0.20
C SER A 385 -22.88 15.23 -0.55
N GLN A 386 -22.56 16.26 -1.34
CA GLN A 386 -23.55 17.24 -1.81
C GLN A 386 -24.53 16.66 -2.82
N TRP A 387 -24.04 15.80 -3.73
CA TRP A 387 -24.83 15.16 -4.77
C TRP A 387 -25.89 14.22 -4.18
N ILE A 388 -25.62 13.56 -3.04
CA ILE A 388 -26.52 12.62 -2.37
C ILE A 388 -27.39 13.32 -1.31
N LEU A 389 -26.80 14.12 -0.42
CA LEU A 389 -27.54 14.67 0.73
C LEU A 389 -28.50 15.81 0.36
N LYS A 390 -28.23 16.57 -0.71
CA LYS A 390 -29.10 17.68 -1.11
C LYS A 390 -30.47 17.17 -1.61
N PRO A 391 -30.56 16.18 -2.52
CA PRO A 391 -31.85 15.57 -2.89
C PRO A 391 -32.58 14.91 -1.73
N VAL A 392 -31.86 14.16 -0.89
CA VAL A 392 -32.44 13.50 0.29
C VAL A 392 -33.00 14.52 1.29
N GLY A 393 -32.31 15.65 1.48
CA GLY A 393 -32.79 16.75 2.32
C GLY A 393 -34.09 17.37 1.81
N ILE A 394 -34.23 17.54 0.49
CA ILE A 394 -35.46 18.04 -0.15
C ILE A 394 -36.62 17.06 0.07
N LEU A 395 -36.38 15.75 -0.11
CA LEU A 395 -37.38 14.71 0.14
C LEU A 395 -37.82 14.66 1.61
N ASN A 396 -36.86 14.76 2.54
CA ASN A 396 -37.16 14.78 3.97
C ASN A 396 -37.98 16.01 4.38
N GLN A 397 -37.67 17.18 3.80
CA GLN A 397 -38.46 18.40 4.04
C GLN A 397 -39.89 18.25 3.51
N ALA A 398 -40.06 17.71 2.30
CA ALA A 398 -41.38 17.46 1.72
C ALA A 398 -42.20 16.44 2.52
N ALA A 399 -41.56 15.41 3.08
CA ALA A 399 -42.21 14.46 4.00
C ALA A 399 -42.70 15.13 5.29
N GLY A 400 -41.88 16.00 5.90
CA GLY A 400 -42.29 16.76 7.09
C GLY A 400 -43.46 17.72 6.83
N GLU A 401 -43.52 18.32 5.65
CA GLU A 401 -44.64 19.19 5.25
C GLU A 401 -45.97 18.43 5.06
N ILE A 402 -45.92 17.15 4.64
CA ILE A 402 -47.11 16.27 4.54
C ILE A 402 -47.59 15.81 5.94
N GLU A 403 -46.67 15.57 6.86
CA GLU A 403 -46.99 15.15 8.24
C GLU A 403 -47.69 16.27 9.03
N SER A 404 -47.28 17.53 8.84
CA SER A 404 -47.92 18.67 9.49
C SER A 404 -49.22 19.08 8.77
N ASP A 405 -50.34 18.44 9.14
CA ASP A 405 -51.69 18.70 8.63
C ASP A 405 -52.16 20.15 8.89
N ARG A 406 -51.76 21.09 8.04
CA ARG A 406 -52.25 22.48 8.06
C ARG A 406 -52.96 22.80 6.75
N GLU A 407 -54.30 22.76 6.81
CA GLU A 407 -55.22 23.29 5.78
C GLU A 407 -54.87 24.71 5.27
N ALA A 408 -54.03 25.46 5.99
CA ALA A 408 -53.55 26.79 5.60
C ALA A 408 -52.44 26.80 4.52
N CYS A 409 -51.65 25.73 4.35
CA CYS A 409 -50.40 25.89 3.58
C CYS A 409 -50.62 25.95 2.07
N ARG A 410 -51.65 25.32 1.51
CA ARG A 410 -51.89 25.37 0.05
C ARG A 410 -52.44 26.71 -0.44
N MET A 411 -53.06 27.52 0.43
CA MET A 411 -53.52 28.87 0.09
C MET A 411 -52.49 29.96 0.39
N ALA A 412 -51.54 29.72 1.30
CA ALA A 412 -50.47 30.67 1.62
C ALA A 412 -49.16 30.41 0.84
N LEU A 413 -48.90 29.17 0.41
CA LEU A 413 -47.72 28.79 -0.35
C LEU A 413 -48.10 27.70 -1.36
N GLY A 414 -47.97 27.99 -2.66
CA GLY A 414 -47.98 26.94 -3.67
C GLY A 414 -47.00 25.87 -3.25
N PHE A 415 -47.47 24.62 -3.17
CA PHE A 415 -46.58 23.45 -3.12
C PHE A 415 -45.55 23.70 -4.22
N ASN A 416 -44.29 23.98 -3.86
CA ASN A 416 -43.26 24.26 -4.85
C ASN A 416 -42.95 22.94 -5.55
N SER A 417 -43.83 22.55 -6.47
CA SER A 417 -43.61 21.47 -7.41
C SER A 417 -42.29 21.68 -8.13
N GLU A 418 -41.78 22.92 -8.26
CA GLU A 418 -40.45 23.23 -8.77
C GLU A 418 -39.28 22.60 -7.96
N THR A 419 -39.33 22.54 -6.63
CA THR A 419 -38.21 22.01 -5.83
C THR A 419 -38.16 20.48 -5.84
N LEU A 420 -39.30 19.79 -5.83
CA LEU A 420 -39.37 18.34 -6.02
C LEU A 420 -39.25 17.93 -7.50
N ALA A 421 -39.74 18.76 -8.44
CA ALA A 421 -39.64 18.50 -9.88
C ALA A 421 -38.18 18.33 -10.31
N GLY A 422 -37.28 19.18 -9.79
CA GLY A 422 -35.84 19.08 -10.07
C GLY A 422 -35.21 17.75 -9.62
N VAL A 423 -35.71 17.13 -8.55
CA VAL A 423 -35.24 15.80 -8.11
C VAL A 423 -35.92 14.69 -8.89
N SER A 424 -37.23 14.82 -9.18
CA SER A 424 -38.01 13.83 -9.93
C SER A 424 -37.58 13.63 -11.39
N GLN A 425 -36.86 14.61 -11.96
CA GLN A 425 -36.27 14.52 -13.30
C GLN A 425 -34.98 13.69 -13.36
N ARG A 426 -34.39 13.34 -12.20
CA ARG A 426 -33.20 12.49 -12.17
C ARG A 426 -33.54 11.08 -12.67
N GLN A 427 -32.61 10.46 -13.38
CA GLN A 427 -32.76 9.10 -13.91
C GLN A 427 -32.20 8.01 -12.98
N ASP A 428 -31.78 8.38 -11.77
CA ASP A 428 -31.26 7.46 -10.75
C ASP A 428 -32.33 7.09 -9.73
N GLU A 429 -31.95 6.26 -8.75
CA GLU A 429 -32.82 5.73 -7.70
C GLU A 429 -33.42 6.85 -6.83
N LEU A 430 -32.72 7.96 -6.67
CA LEU A 430 -33.22 9.14 -5.95
C LEU A 430 -34.33 9.85 -6.74
N GLY A 431 -34.20 9.91 -8.08
CA GLY A 431 -35.26 10.41 -8.95
C GLY A 431 -36.48 9.48 -9.00
N GLU A 432 -36.25 8.16 -9.01
CA GLU A 432 -37.32 7.18 -8.90
C GLU A 432 -38.08 7.32 -7.58
N LEU A 433 -37.36 7.39 -6.47
CA LEU A 433 -37.95 7.61 -5.14
C LEU A 433 -38.76 8.92 -5.10
N ALA A 434 -38.25 10.01 -5.68
CA ALA A 434 -38.98 11.26 -5.77
C ALA A 434 -40.27 11.14 -6.60
N ARG A 435 -40.26 10.42 -7.72
CA ARG A 435 -41.47 10.18 -8.53
C ARG A 435 -42.52 9.36 -7.79
N VAL A 436 -42.10 8.28 -7.12
CA VAL A 436 -42.98 7.46 -6.27
C VAL A 436 -43.58 8.31 -5.15
N PHE A 437 -42.77 9.15 -4.52
CA PHE A 437 -43.22 10.04 -3.45
C PHE A 437 -44.25 11.06 -3.92
N VAL A 438 -44.06 11.65 -5.11
CA VAL A 438 -45.06 12.55 -5.74
C VAL A 438 -46.37 11.81 -6.00
N ASP A 439 -46.33 10.62 -6.63
CA ASP A 439 -47.52 9.82 -6.93
C ASP A 439 -48.28 9.41 -5.64
N MET A 440 -47.55 9.02 -4.59
CA MET A 440 -48.15 8.72 -3.28
C MET A 440 -48.81 9.96 -2.66
N SER A 441 -48.14 11.12 -2.71
CA SER A 441 -48.70 12.39 -2.20
C SER A 441 -49.99 12.77 -2.92
N ASP A 442 -50.00 12.66 -4.25
CA ASP A 442 -51.18 12.96 -5.08
C ASP A 442 -52.35 12.01 -4.76
N LYS A 443 -52.08 10.71 -4.61
CA LYS A 443 -53.09 9.71 -4.21
C LYS A 443 -53.65 9.96 -2.81
N ILE A 444 -52.79 10.27 -1.83
CA ILE A 444 -53.20 10.58 -0.45
C ILE A 444 -54.11 11.82 -0.46
N TYR A 445 -53.72 12.86 -1.19
CA TYR A 445 -54.50 14.09 -1.27
C TYR A 445 -55.85 13.88 -1.98
N ALA A 446 -55.87 13.16 -3.09
CA ALA A 446 -57.11 12.81 -3.79
C ALA A 446 -58.07 12.03 -2.88
N ARG A 447 -57.53 11.12 -2.06
CA ARG A 447 -58.33 10.36 -1.09
C ARG A 447 -58.85 11.23 0.04
N GLN A 448 -58.05 12.16 0.57
CA GLN A 448 -58.49 13.15 1.57
C GLN A 448 -59.61 14.05 1.04
N GLN A 449 -59.48 14.58 -0.18
CA GLN A 449 -60.55 15.38 -0.80
C GLN A 449 -61.81 14.57 -1.03
N HIS A 450 -61.68 13.34 -1.52
CA HIS A 450 -62.81 12.45 -1.70
C HIS A 450 -63.51 12.16 -0.37
N LEU A 451 -62.75 11.91 0.69
CA LEU A 451 -63.29 11.74 2.05
C LEU A 451 -63.98 12.99 2.57
N LYS A 452 -63.42 14.19 2.33
CA LYS A 452 -64.05 15.47 2.71
C LYS A 452 -65.37 15.68 1.97
N LYS A 453 -65.42 15.36 0.68
CA LYS A 453 -66.63 15.43 -0.15
C LYS A 453 -67.68 14.40 0.29
N GLN A 454 -67.26 13.18 0.64
CA GLN A 454 -68.14 12.16 1.22
C GLN A 454 -68.67 12.60 2.59
N MET A 455 -67.84 13.21 3.44
CA MET A 455 -68.25 13.77 4.73
C MET A 455 -69.25 14.92 4.58
N GLU A 456 -69.08 15.79 3.58
CA GLU A 456 -70.05 16.85 3.25
C GLU A 456 -71.38 16.26 2.74
N GLN A 457 -71.34 15.25 1.86
CA GLN A 457 -72.53 14.55 1.39
C GLN A 457 -73.26 13.83 2.53
N LEU A 458 -72.53 13.11 3.39
CA LEU A 458 -73.08 12.45 4.58
C LEU A 458 -73.65 13.45 5.58
N SER A 459 -73.04 14.64 5.73
CA SER A 459 -73.56 15.73 6.55
C SER A 459 -74.87 16.29 6.00
N GLN A 460 -74.95 16.49 4.68
CA GLN A 460 -76.18 16.91 4.00
C GLN A 460 -77.27 15.84 4.08
N GLU A 461 -76.93 14.58 3.89
CA GLU A 461 -77.86 13.44 4.01
C GLU A 461 -78.35 13.29 5.46
N LYS A 462 -77.47 13.44 6.46
CA LYS A 462 -77.86 13.49 7.88
C LYS A 462 -78.79 14.65 8.17
N ASN A 463 -78.54 15.84 7.63
CA ASN A 463 -79.42 17.00 7.80
C ASN A 463 -80.77 16.79 7.12
N LEU A 464 -80.81 16.17 5.93
CA LEU A 464 -82.05 15.80 5.24
C LEU A 464 -82.81 14.73 6.03
N LYS A 465 -82.15 13.67 6.49
CA LYS A 465 -82.74 12.66 7.37
C LYS A 465 -83.25 13.27 8.67
N LYS A 466 -82.54 14.21 9.29
CA LYS A 466 -82.98 14.90 10.51
C LYS A 466 -84.25 15.73 10.27
N LYS A 467 -84.33 16.46 9.14
CA LYS A 467 -85.54 17.17 8.71
C LYS A 467 -86.69 16.22 8.38
N ALA A 468 -86.42 15.13 7.68
CA ALA A 468 -87.40 14.10 7.36
C ALA A 468 -87.93 13.39 8.61
N ASN A 469 -87.09 13.14 9.62
CA ASN A 469 -87.50 12.51 10.87
C ASN A 469 -88.38 13.43 11.73
N ILE A 470 -88.17 14.76 11.65
CA ILE A 470 -89.08 15.76 12.23
C ILE A 470 -90.43 15.72 11.49
N LEU A 471 -90.41 15.62 10.16
CA LEU A 471 -91.62 15.50 9.34
C LEU A 471 -92.39 14.19 9.59
N ILE A 472 -91.68 13.07 9.76
CA ILE A 472 -92.24 11.75 10.08
C ILE A 472 -92.86 11.76 11.48
N LYS A 473 -92.24 12.39 12.48
CA LYS A 473 -92.85 12.57 13.81
C LYS A 473 -94.15 13.40 13.74
N LEU A 474 -94.18 14.44 12.92
CA LEU A 474 -95.39 15.24 12.65
C LEU A 474 -96.47 14.43 11.91
N CYS A 475 -96.09 13.61 10.94
CA CYS A 475 -97.00 12.73 10.19
C CYS A 475 -97.51 11.54 11.01
N GLN A 476 -96.71 10.96 11.91
CA GLN A 476 -97.14 9.85 12.77
C GLN A 476 -98.25 10.28 13.73
N VAL A 477 -98.23 11.51 14.23
CA VAL A 477 -99.33 12.08 15.03
C VAL A 477 -100.60 12.26 14.19
N TYR A 478 -100.47 12.56 12.90
CA TYR A 478 -101.60 12.72 11.98
C TYR A 478 -102.16 11.36 11.47
N TYR A 479 -101.29 10.37 11.25
CA TYR A 479 -101.62 9.05 10.72
C TYR A 479 -102.19 8.10 11.79
N LEU A 480 -101.79 8.26 13.07
CA LEU A 480 -102.40 7.50 14.18
C LEU A 480 -103.89 7.84 14.39
N LYS A 481 -104.32 9.07 14.05
CA LYS A 481 -105.74 9.46 14.07
C LYS A 481 -106.55 8.89 12.90
N LYS A 482 -105.89 8.48 11.80
CA LYS A 482 -106.55 8.00 10.58
C LYS A 482 -106.71 6.48 10.55
N LEU A 483 -105.85 5.72 11.23
CA LEU A 483 -105.84 4.25 11.22
C LEU A 483 -106.85 3.56 12.18
N LEU A 484 -107.62 4.32 12.97
CA LEU A 484 -108.71 3.77 13.80
C LEU A 484 -110.05 3.62 13.04
N LYS A 485 -110.06 3.80 11.72
CA LYS A 485 -111.25 3.66 10.87
C LYS A 485 -110.92 2.79 9.65
N GLU A 486 -111.57 1.61 9.60
CA GLU A 486 -111.77 0.74 8.41
C GLU A 486 -110.73 -0.37 8.08
N SER A 487 -110.77 -1.46 8.87
CA SER A 487 -111.15 -2.85 8.52
C SER A 487 -111.05 -3.42 7.07
N ASN A 488 -110.41 -4.62 7.01
CA ASN A 488 -110.71 -5.86 6.24
C ASN A 488 -110.30 -6.09 4.75
N ASN A 489 -109.38 -7.06 4.60
CA ASN A 489 -109.37 -8.29 3.78
C ASN A 489 -109.31 -8.35 2.23
N ILE A 490 -108.20 -8.95 1.75
CA ILE A 490 -108.05 -10.14 0.85
C ILE A 490 -108.28 -9.99 -0.69
N ARG A 491 -107.25 -10.29 -1.54
CA ARG A 491 -107.03 -11.58 -2.31
C ARG A 491 -106.22 -11.48 -3.65
N ARG A 492 -105.35 -12.50 -3.88
CA ARG A 492 -105.00 -13.25 -5.14
C ARG A 492 -104.18 -12.56 -6.26
N LYS A 493 -103.35 -13.20 -7.12
CA LYS A 493 -102.61 -14.50 -7.21
C LYS A 493 -101.85 -14.56 -8.57
N LYS A 494 -100.90 -15.50 -8.67
CA LYS A 494 -100.28 -16.18 -9.86
C LYS A 494 -99.17 -15.42 -10.61
N ASN A 495 -97.92 -15.89 -10.57
CA ASN A 495 -97.28 -17.12 -11.10
C ASN A 495 -96.89 -16.95 -12.57
N ASP A 496 -95.60 -17.10 -12.87
CA ASP A 496 -95.12 -18.12 -13.79
C ASP A 496 -93.67 -18.51 -13.48
N THR A 497 -93.38 -19.77 -13.78
CA THR A 497 -92.27 -20.59 -13.31
C THR A 497 -91.25 -20.78 -14.44
N TYR A 498 -89.96 -20.60 -14.13
CA TYR A 498 -88.89 -21.41 -14.71
C TYR A 498 -88.10 -22.03 -13.55
N GLN A 499 -88.04 -23.36 -13.52
CA GLN A 499 -87.30 -24.13 -12.53
C GLN A 499 -85.80 -23.90 -12.72
N GLN A 500 -85.21 -23.04 -11.89
CA GLN A 500 -83.79 -23.12 -11.55
C GLN A 500 -83.67 -23.94 -10.27
N LEU A 501 -82.68 -24.84 -10.20
CA LEU A 501 -82.38 -25.59 -8.99
C LEU A 501 -82.27 -24.62 -7.80
N ASN A 502 -83.08 -24.88 -6.77
CA ASN A 502 -83.07 -24.08 -5.56
C ASN A 502 -81.74 -24.30 -4.83
N LEU A 503 -81.15 -23.21 -4.31
CA LEU A 503 -79.87 -23.24 -3.57
C LEU A 503 -79.78 -24.34 -2.50
N PRO A 504 -80.85 -24.67 -1.74
CA PRO A 504 -80.88 -25.85 -0.86
C PRO A 504 -80.54 -27.18 -1.53
N ASP A 505 -81.01 -27.42 -2.76
CA ASP A 505 -80.81 -28.68 -3.48
C ASP A 505 -79.38 -28.77 -4.02
N LEU A 506 -78.82 -27.66 -4.51
CA LEU A 506 -77.43 -27.57 -4.93
C LEU A 506 -76.45 -27.77 -3.77
N LEU A 507 -76.73 -27.19 -2.59
CA LEU A 507 -75.89 -27.39 -1.41
C LEU A 507 -75.88 -28.86 -0.98
N LYS A 508 -77.03 -29.54 -0.98
CA LYS A 508 -77.11 -30.98 -0.65
C LYS A 508 -76.42 -31.90 -1.65
N SER A 509 -76.16 -31.45 -2.88
CA SER A 509 -75.42 -32.24 -3.88
C SER A 509 -73.93 -32.38 -3.55
N VAL A 510 -73.39 -31.47 -2.72
CA VAL A 510 -72.02 -31.57 -2.20
C VAL A 510 -71.99 -32.61 -1.09
N LYS A 511 -71.08 -33.59 -1.20
CA LYS A 511 -71.00 -34.76 -0.31
C LYS A 511 -71.03 -34.40 1.19
N PHE A 512 -70.42 -33.27 1.56
CA PHE A 512 -70.29 -32.79 2.94
C PHE A 512 -71.62 -32.30 3.55
N PHE A 513 -72.54 -31.81 2.72
CA PHE A 513 -73.82 -31.24 3.18
C PHE A 513 -75.01 -32.17 2.91
N ASN A 514 -74.78 -33.35 2.35
CA ASN A 514 -75.84 -34.31 2.02
C ASN A 514 -76.65 -34.75 3.26
N ASN A 515 -76.00 -34.84 4.42
CA ASN A 515 -76.62 -35.25 5.67
C ASN A 515 -77.24 -34.10 6.49
N PHE A 516 -77.23 -32.87 5.97
CA PHE A 516 -77.69 -31.69 6.71
C PHE A 516 -79.21 -31.66 6.78
N SER A 517 -79.75 -31.30 7.96
CA SER A 517 -81.18 -31.08 8.11
C SER A 517 -81.63 -29.85 7.31
N ALA A 518 -82.94 -29.71 7.08
CA ALA A 518 -83.47 -28.51 6.41
C ALA A 518 -83.13 -27.22 7.18
N HIS A 519 -82.99 -27.30 8.51
CA HIS A 519 -82.56 -26.18 9.35
C HIS A 519 -81.07 -25.85 9.13
N ASP A 520 -80.20 -26.86 9.06
CA ASP A 520 -78.77 -26.68 8.84
C ASP A 520 -78.47 -26.06 7.47
N ILE A 521 -79.21 -26.47 6.42
CA ILE A 521 -79.10 -25.85 5.10
C ILE A 521 -79.56 -24.39 5.13
N GLN A 522 -80.58 -24.06 5.92
CA GLN A 522 -81.04 -22.67 6.05
C GLN A 522 -80.03 -21.81 6.81
N GLU A 523 -79.37 -22.35 7.84
CA GLU A 523 -78.26 -21.68 8.52
C GLU A 523 -77.05 -21.48 7.59
N LEU A 524 -76.72 -22.48 6.77
CA LEU A 524 -75.67 -22.41 5.75
C LEU A 524 -75.98 -21.31 4.72
N ILE A 525 -77.22 -21.19 4.25
CA ILE A 525 -77.63 -20.13 3.33
C ILE A 525 -77.51 -18.74 3.97
N ASN A 526 -77.69 -18.61 5.30
CA ASN A 526 -77.63 -17.31 5.97
C ASN A 526 -76.20 -16.76 6.13
N ILE A 527 -75.17 -17.58 5.97
CA ILE A 527 -73.76 -17.19 6.17
C ILE A 527 -73.00 -16.97 4.86
N GLY A 528 -73.63 -17.22 3.71
CA GLY A 528 -73.01 -17.11 2.40
C GLY A 528 -74.03 -16.80 1.32
N TYR A 529 -73.59 -16.69 0.08
CA TYR A 529 -74.48 -16.43 -1.05
C TYR A 529 -74.04 -17.20 -2.30
N LYS A 530 -74.99 -17.44 -3.20
CA LYS A 530 -74.73 -18.06 -4.51
C LYS A 530 -74.28 -16.99 -5.51
N THR A 531 -73.24 -17.29 -6.27
CA THR A 531 -72.85 -16.53 -7.46
C THR A 531 -72.66 -17.48 -8.65
N THR A 532 -72.85 -16.97 -9.86
CA THR A 532 -72.67 -17.72 -11.11
C THR A 532 -71.71 -16.92 -11.99
N LEU A 533 -70.69 -17.58 -12.51
CA LEU A 533 -69.65 -16.99 -13.33
C LEU A 533 -69.58 -17.72 -14.67
N GLY A 534 -69.38 -16.97 -15.76
CA GLY A 534 -69.24 -17.54 -17.10
C GLY A 534 -67.89 -18.22 -17.30
N GLU A 535 -67.71 -18.96 -18.39
CA GLU A 535 -66.42 -19.57 -18.78
C GLU A 535 -65.33 -18.49 -18.97
N GLY A 536 -64.14 -18.72 -18.42
CA GLY A 536 -62.97 -17.84 -18.56
C GLY A 536 -62.93 -16.65 -17.58
N GLU A 537 -63.90 -16.54 -16.67
CA GLU A 537 -63.93 -15.49 -15.66
C GLU A 537 -62.97 -15.78 -14.50
N TYR A 538 -62.29 -14.73 -14.03
CA TYR A 538 -61.34 -14.82 -12.92
C TYR A 538 -62.08 -14.66 -11.59
N ILE A 539 -61.96 -15.66 -10.71
CA ILE A 539 -62.57 -15.61 -9.37
C ILE A 539 -61.65 -14.86 -8.39
N CYS A 540 -60.35 -15.10 -8.49
CA CYS A 540 -59.31 -14.36 -7.79
C CYS A 540 -57.97 -14.53 -8.51
N ARG A 541 -57.06 -13.59 -8.30
CA ARG A 541 -55.71 -13.64 -8.86
C ARG A 541 -54.66 -13.83 -7.78
N GLU A 542 -53.53 -14.43 -8.15
CA GLU A 542 -52.34 -14.52 -7.30
C GLU A 542 -52.00 -13.14 -6.69
N ASP A 543 -51.55 -13.13 -5.43
CA ASP A 543 -51.22 -11.95 -4.60
C ASP A 543 -52.37 -11.01 -4.21
N GLU A 544 -53.62 -11.26 -4.65
CA GLU A 544 -54.77 -10.50 -4.16
C GLU A 544 -55.07 -10.85 -2.69
N PRO A 545 -55.58 -9.93 -1.86
CA PRO A 545 -56.02 -10.28 -0.51
C PRO A 545 -57.18 -11.29 -0.58
N GLY A 546 -57.08 -12.39 0.16
CA GLY A 546 -58.17 -13.36 0.25
C GLY A 546 -59.18 -12.98 1.33
N ASP A 547 -60.43 -12.75 0.92
CA ASP A 547 -61.54 -12.29 1.74
C ASP A 547 -62.73 -13.29 1.81
N ALA A 548 -62.77 -14.26 0.89
CA ALA A 548 -63.81 -15.29 0.82
C ALA A 548 -63.28 -16.71 0.51
N PHE A 549 -64.08 -17.69 0.95
CA PHE A 549 -63.97 -19.13 0.69
C PHE A 549 -65.05 -19.53 -0.33
N TYR A 550 -64.69 -20.41 -1.26
CA TYR A 550 -65.56 -20.78 -2.37
C TYR A 550 -65.80 -22.28 -2.39
N ILE A 551 -67.06 -22.69 -2.53
CA ILE A 551 -67.46 -24.08 -2.76
C ILE A 551 -68.07 -24.17 -4.15
N ILE A 552 -67.59 -25.11 -4.97
CA ILE A 552 -68.09 -25.32 -6.32
C ILE A 552 -69.35 -26.17 -6.24
N LEU A 553 -70.50 -25.58 -6.55
CA LEU A 553 -71.78 -26.30 -6.56
C LEU A 553 -72.02 -27.00 -7.91
N GLU A 554 -71.61 -26.37 -9.00
CA GLU A 554 -71.74 -26.87 -10.37
C GLU A 554 -70.64 -26.23 -11.25
N GLY A 555 -70.16 -26.94 -12.26
CA GLY A 555 -69.07 -26.49 -13.14
C GLY A 555 -67.66 -26.85 -12.66
N SER A 556 -66.66 -26.17 -13.22
CA SER A 556 -65.24 -26.41 -12.95
C SER A 556 -64.37 -25.14 -13.09
N VAL A 557 -63.23 -25.17 -12.40
CA VAL A 557 -62.23 -24.11 -12.38
C VAL A 557 -60.84 -24.70 -12.54
N GLU A 558 -59.95 -23.92 -13.14
CA GLU A 558 -58.51 -24.19 -13.18
C GLU A 558 -57.76 -23.29 -12.20
N ILE A 559 -56.69 -23.84 -11.62
CA ILE A 559 -55.81 -23.15 -10.68
C ILE A 559 -54.39 -23.16 -11.25
N TYR A 560 -53.79 -21.97 -11.38
CA TYR A 560 -52.42 -21.82 -11.88
C TYR A 560 -51.69 -20.64 -11.24
N VAL A 561 -50.36 -20.73 -11.17
CA VAL A 561 -49.49 -19.66 -10.67
C VAL A 561 -48.99 -18.85 -11.86
N GLU A 562 -49.40 -17.58 -11.95
CA GLU A 562 -49.14 -16.71 -13.11
C GLU A 562 -47.64 -16.43 -13.27
N LYS A 563 -46.94 -16.14 -12.16
CA LYS A 563 -45.53 -15.73 -12.19
C LYS A 563 -44.58 -16.79 -12.75
N ILE A 564 -44.88 -18.05 -12.51
CA ILE A 564 -44.07 -19.19 -12.96
C ILE A 564 -44.76 -20.00 -14.06
N ASN A 565 -45.89 -19.48 -14.58
CA ASN A 565 -46.73 -20.10 -15.60
C ASN A 565 -46.97 -21.60 -15.35
N LYS A 566 -47.29 -21.95 -14.10
CA LYS A 566 -47.41 -23.35 -13.63
C LYS A 566 -48.86 -23.67 -13.35
N PHE A 567 -49.42 -24.61 -14.12
CA PHE A 567 -50.71 -25.21 -13.83
C PHE A 567 -50.61 -26.08 -12.57
N LEU A 568 -51.49 -25.87 -11.60
CA LEU A 568 -51.53 -26.64 -10.35
C LEU A 568 -52.53 -27.80 -10.48
N THR A 569 -53.80 -27.49 -10.73
CA THR A 569 -54.88 -28.48 -10.80
C THR A 569 -56.18 -27.90 -11.39
N ASN A 570 -57.13 -28.78 -11.70
CA ASN A 570 -58.53 -28.43 -11.98
C ASN A 570 -59.43 -28.94 -10.86
N LEU A 571 -60.37 -28.11 -10.41
CA LEU A 571 -61.37 -28.46 -9.41
C LEU A 571 -62.76 -28.44 -10.03
N SER A 572 -63.57 -29.44 -9.73
CA SER A 572 -64.95 -29.59 -10.20
C SER A 572 -65.96 -29.49 -9.05
N ALA A 573 -67.26 -29.50 -9.38
CA ALA A 573 -68.36 -29.56 -8.42
C ALA A 573 -68.08 -30.50 -7.22
N GLY A 574 -68.33 -29.99 -6.02
CA GLY A 574 -68.07 -30.63 -4.74
C GLY A 574 -66.72 -30.28 -4.10
N ALA A 575 -65.78 -29.69 -4.85
CA ALA A 575 -64.52 -29.18 -4.32
C ALA A 575 -64.65 -27.73 -3.80
N PHE A 576 -63.63 -27.28 -3.09
CA PHE A 576 -63.54 -25.92 -2.55
C PHE A 576 -62.15 -25.32 -2.76
N PHE A 577 -62.05 -24.00 -2.66
CA PHE A 577 -60.76 -23.30 -2.69
C PHE A 577 -60.84 -21.94 -1.96
N GLY A 578 -59.66 -21.37 -1.67
CA GLY A 578 -59.52 -20.07 -1.03
C GLY A 578 -59.36 -20.11 0.49
N GLU A 579 -59.27 -21.30 1.06
CA GLU A 579 -59.03 -21.59 2.47
C GLU A 579 -57.68 -21.08 2.94
N LEU A 580 -56.61 -21.24 2.15
CA LEU A 580 -55.24 -20.85 2.52
C LEU A 580 -55.14 -19.38 2.93
N SER A 581 -55.70 -18.47 2.13
CA SER A 581 -55.64 -17.04 2.40
C SER A 581 -56.44 -16.63 3.64
N LEU A 582 -57.57 -17.28 3.89
CA LEU A 582 -58.38 -17.00 5.07
C LEU A 582 -57.77 -17.57 6.34
N LEU A 583 -57.28 -18.81 6.28
CA LEU A 583 -56.73 -19.53 7.43
C LEU A 583 -55.37 -18.94 7.85
N LEU A 584 -54.45 -18.82 6.90
CA LEU A 584 -53.09 -18.33 7.16
C LEU A 584 -53.00 -16.80 7.13
N GLY A 585 -54.02 -16.09 6.61
CA GLY A 585 -54.01 -14.63 6.51
C GLY A 585 -53.01 -14.12 5.47
N ILE A 586 -52.71 -14.96 4.48
CA ILE A 586 -51.80 -14.69 3.37
C ILE A 586 -52.60 -14.23 2.14
N PRO A 587 -52.00 -13.48 1.20
CA PRO A 587 -52.60 -13.23 -0.11
C PRO A 587 -52.92 -14.53 -0.87
N ARG A 588 -53.72 -14.45 -1.93
CA ARG A 588 -54.07 -15.57 -2.80
C ARG A 588 -52.80 -16.19 -3.37
N THR A 589 -52.69 -17.50 -3.26
CA THR A 589 -51.48 -18.24 -3.61
C THR A 589 -51.40 -18.65 -5.09
N ALA A 590 -52.53 -18.60 -5.79
CA ALA A 590 -52.65 -18.89 -7.21
C ALA A 590 -53.83 -18.12 -7.79
N THR A 591 -53.84 -17.98 -9.11
CA THR A 591 -54.97 -17.46 -9.86
C THR A 591 -55.98 -18.59 -10.11
N VAL A 592 -57.27 -18.29 -9.92
CA VAL A 592 -58.37 -19.22 -10.17
C VAL A 592 -59.27 -18.66 -11.26
N ARG A 593 -59.50 -19.45 -12.31
CA ARG A 593 -60.32 -19.10 -13.48
C ARG A 593 -61.33 -20.20 -13.78
N THR A 594 -62.54 -19.85 -14.15
CA THR A 594 -63.57 -20.81 -14.57
C THR A 594 -63.23 -21.42 -15.93
N THR A 595 -63.41 -22.74 -16.05
CA THR A 595 -63.22 -23.49 -17.31
C THR A 595 -64.54 -23.79 -18.04
N GLU A 596 -65.66 -23.54 -17.38
CA GLU A 596 -67.03 -23.61 -17.90
C GLU A 596 -67.93 -22.67 -17.07
N GLU A 597 -69.23 -22.61 -17.36
CA GLU A 597 -70.16 -21.88 -16.48
C GLU A 597 -70.19 -22.55 -15.09
N THR A 598 -69.80 -21.78 -14.07
CA THR A 598 -69.55 -22.32 -12.74
C THR A 598 -70.40 -21.60 -11.70
N ILE A 599 -71.11 -22.40 -10.90
CA ILE A 599 -71.91 -21.94 -9.77
C ILE A 599 -71.12 -22.13 -8.49
N LEU A 600 -70.90 -21.02 -7.76
CA LEU A 600 -70.15 -21.00 -6.52
C LEU A 600 -71.05 -20.63 -5.34
N PHE A 601 -70.79 -21.24 -4.19
CA PHE A 601 -71.24 -20.74 -2.90
C PHE A 601 -70.10 -20.00 -2.21
N VAL A 602 -70.30 -18.71 -1.95
CA VAL A 602 -69.29 -17.80 -1.42
C VAL A 602 -69.56 -17.57 0.06
N VAL A 603 -68.55 -17.80 0.89
CA VAL A 603 -68.61 -17.60 2.33
C VAL A 603 -67.47 -16.67 2.74
N ASP A 604 -67.79 -15.59 3.46
CA ASP A 604 -66.77 -14.67 3.97
C ASP A 604 -66.02 -15.26 5.18
N ARG A 605 -65.02 -14.55 5.69
CA ARG A 605 -64.22 -15.01 6.85
C ARG A 605 -65.07 -15.34 8.08
N LEU A 606 -66.09 -14.54 8.40
CA LEU A 606 -66.94 -14.73 9.58
C LEU A 606 -67.89 -15.92 9.40
N GLY A 607 -68.42 -16.08 8.19
CA GLY A 607 -69.21 -17.24 7.80
C GLY A 607 -68.39 -18.53 7.87
N LEU A 608 -67.15 -18.51 7.38
CA LEU A 608 -66.25 -19.66 7.45
C LEU A 608 -65.94 -20.04 8.91
N GLN A 609 -65.70 -19.04 9.78
CA GLN A 609 -65.51 -19.28 11.21
C GLN A 609 -66.71 -20.00 11.83
N LYS A 610 -67.93 -19.52 11.55
CA LYS A 610 -69.15 -20.17 12.04
C LYS A 610 -69.29 -21.59 11.49
N LEU A 611 -68.92 -21.84 10.23
CA LEU A 611 -68.96 -23.19 9.66
C LEU A 611 -68.02 -24.16 10.32
N LEU A 612 -66.75 -23.77 10.49
CA LEU A 612 -65.75 -24.65 11.08
C LEU A 612 -66.08 -24.99 12.54
N GLN A 613 -66.63 -24.03 13.30
CA GLN A 613 -67.09 -24.27 14.68
C GLN A 613 -68.34 -25.18 14.76
N THR A 614 -69.21 -25.14 13.75
CA THR A 614 -70.48 -25.88 13.77
C THR A 614 -70.32 -27.30 13.20
N TYR A 615 -69.44 -27.49 12.22
CA TYR A 615 -69.31 -28.74 11.47
C TYR A 615 -67.85 -29.23 11.45
N GLN A 616 -67.49 -30.01 12.47
CA GLN A 616 -66.12 -30.51 12.66
C GLN A 616 -65.60 -31.35 11.46
N GLU A 617 -66.48 -32.09 10.78
CA GLU A 617 -66.11 -32.92 9.62
C GLU A 617 -65.57 -32.09 8.45
N LEU A 618 -66.10 -30.86 8.26
CA LEU A 618 -65.61 -29.92 7.25
C LEU A 618 -64.22 -29.38 7.64
N ALA A 619 -63.98 -29.11 8.93
CA ALA A 619 -62.69 -28.67 9.43
C ALA A 619 -61.59 -29.74 9.23
N ASP A 620 -61.93 -31.01 9.45
CA ASP A 620 -61.00 -32.14 9.23
C ASP A 620 -60.64 -32.32 7.76
N GLN A 621 -61.58 -32.11 6.83
CA GLN A 621 -61.31 -32.19 5.40
C GLN A 621 -60.49 -31.02 4.87
N ILE A 622 -60.75 -29.81 5.36
CA ILE A 622 -59.90 -28.65 5.05
C ILE A 622 -58.47 -28.87 5.58
N ALA A 623 -58.32 -29.49 6.77
CA ALA A 623 -57.00 -29.87 7.28
C ALA A 623 -56.30 -30.91 6.39
N ALA A 624 -57.04 -31.91 5.90
CA ALA A 624 -56.53 -32.93 4.99
C ALA A 624 -56.14 -32.36 3.63
N GLU A 625 -56.90 -31.41 3.08
CA GLU A 625 -56.58 -30.80 1.80
C GLU A 625 -55.35 -29.88 1.90
N LEU A 626 -55.24 -29.11 2.98
CA LEU A 626 -54.04 -28.32 3.26
C LEU A 626 -52.78 -29.19 3.43
N HIS A 627 -52.93 -30.43 3.91
CA HIS A 627 -51.83 -31.39 3.96
C HIS A 627 -51.36 -31.80 2.55
N ASN A 628 -52.29 -31.95 1.60
CA ASN A 628 -51.96 -32.27 0.21
C ASN A 628 -51.20 -31.12 -0.49
N HIS A 629 -51.35 -29.89 -0.01
CA HIS A 629 -50.63 -28.70 -0.50
C HIS A 629 -49.25 -28.49 0.16
N LYS A 630 -48.69 -29.52 0.83
CA LYS A 630 -47.41 -29.45 1.57
C LYS A 630 -46.26 -28.83 0.77
N ALA A 631 -46.10 -29.19 -0.51
CA ALA A 631 -45.03 -28.67 -1.36
C ALA A 631 -45.14 -27.15 -1.58
N GLU A 632 -46.36 -26.62 -1.70
CA GLU A 632 -46.61 -25.19 -1.90
C GLU A 632 -46.41 -24.39 -0.60
N LEU A 633 -46.74 -24.99 0.55
CA LEU A 633 -46.49 -24.39 1.86
C LEU A 633 -44.99 -24.41 2.23
N ASP A 634 -44.25 -25.47 1.87
CA ASP A 634 -42.80 -25.55 2.05
C ASP A 634 -42.06 -24.49 1.21
N GLU A 635 -42.49 -24.26 -0.04
CA GLU A 635 -41.91 -23.25 -0.94
C GLU A 635 -42.09 -21.81 -0.41
N ARG A 636 -43.12 -21.57 0.41
CA ARG A 636 -43.43 -20.26 1.00
C ARG A 636 -43.07 -20.12 2.48
N LYS A 637 -42.31 -21.07 3.04
CA LYS A 637 -41.89 -21.09 4.45
C LYS A 637 -41.20 -19.79 4.89
N GLU A 638 -40.39 -19.18 4.02
CA GLU A 638 -39.72 -17.90 4.30
C GLU A 638 -40.69 -16.71 4.36
N MET A 639 -41.77 -16.70 3.58
CA MET A 639 -42.81 -15.67 3.70
C MET A 639 -43.63 -15.82 4.98
N LEU A 640 -43.94 -17.07 5.36
CA LEU A 640 -44.67 -17.35 6.59
C LEU A 640 -43.87 -16.94 7.84
N LYS A 641 -42.54 -17.13 7.84
CA LYS A 641 -41.63 -16.57 8.86
C LYS A 641 -41.69 -15.04 8.87
N LYS A 642 -41.59 -14.41 7.71
CA LYS A 642 -41.63 -12.94 7.56
C LYS A 642 -42.92 -12.31 8.10
N TRP A 643 -44.03 -13.05 8.08
CA TRP A 643 -45.32 -12.62 8.62
C TRP A 643 -45.59 -13.07 10.06
N GLY A 644 -44.59 -13.63 10.74
CA GLY A 644 -44.69 -14.03 12.15
C GLY A 644 -45.61 -15.23 12.39
N LEU A 645 -45.90 -16.01 11.35
CA LEU A 645 -46.78 -17.18 11.40
C LEU A 645 -46.04 -18.50 11.64
N LEU A 646 -44.71 -18.48 11.53
CA LEU A 646 -43.81 -19.61 11.75
C LEU A 646 -42.61 -19.09 12.55
N ASP A 647 -42.41 -19.63 13.74
CA ASP A 647 -41.32 -19.24 14.65
C ASP A 647 -40.01 -19.96 14.28
N GLU A 648 -38.85 -19.31 14.46
CA GLU A 648 -37.55 -19.78 13.93
C GLU A 648 -37.15 -21.18 14.44
N ASN A 649 -37.68 -21.59 15.59
CA ASN A 649 -37.36 -22.86 16.26
C ASN A 649 -38.48 -23.92 16.18
N ASP A 650 -39.60 -23.63 15.51
CA ASP A 650 -40.75 -24.53 15.50
C ASP A 650 -40.62 -25.63 14.41
N ARG A 651 -40.24 -26.84 14.82
CA ARG A 651 -40.12 -28.02 13.94
C ARG A 651 -41.45 -28.71 13.64
N SER A 652 -42.54 -28.29 14.29
CA SER A 652 -43.86 -28.94 14.19
C SER A 652 -44.40 -28.95 12.75
N PHE A 653 -44.18 -27.88 11.99
CA PHE A 653 -44.59 -27.77 10.59
C PHE A 653 -43.93 -28.83 9.69
N SER A 654 -42.64 -29.13 9.90
CA SER A 654 -41.90 -30.13 9.12
C SER A 654 -42.20 -31.58 9.53
N GLU A 655 -42.49 -31.81 10.81
CA GLU A 655 -42.69 -33.16 11.37
C GLU A 655 -44.13 -33.67 11.23
N ASN A 656 -45.14 -32.82 11.45
CA ASN A 656 -46.55 -33.18 11.29
C ASN A 656 -47.41 -31.97 10.85
N PRO A 657 -47.49 -31.69 9.53
CA PRO A 657 -48.22 -30.54 9.00
C PRO A 657 -49.70 -30.51 9.41
N LEU A 658 -50.35 -31.68 9.53
CA LEU A 658 -51.76 -31.80 9.91
C LEU A 658 -52.01 -31.29 11.34
N SER A 659 -51.14 -31.63 12.29
CA SER A 659 -51.27 -31.13 13.66
C SER A 659 -51.02 -29.63 13.75
N TRP A 660 -50.07 -29.09 12.95
CA TRP A 660 -49.81 -27.66 12.91
C TRP A 660 -50.98 -26.89 12.30
N ILE A 661 -51.55 -27.37 11.19
CA ILE A 661 -52.73 -26.77 10.54
C ILE A 661 -53.92 -26.73 11.52
N ARG A 662 -54.16 -27.82 12.27
CA ARG A 662 -55.19 -27.85 13.32
C ARG A 662 -54.95 -26.80 14.40
N GLN A 663 -53.73 -26.66 14.88
CA GLN A 663 -53.38 -25.64 15.87
C GLN A 663 -53.62 -24.21 15.35
N VAL A 664 -53.28 -23.93 14.08
CA VAL A 664 -53.56 -22.62 13.45
C VAL A 664 -55.07 -22.37 13.36
N MET A 665 -55.86 -23.38 12.99
CA MET A 665 -57.32 -23.28 12.98
C MET A 665 -57.89 -23.02 14.38
N THR A 666 -57.40 -23.70 15.42
CA THR A 666 -57.82 -23.46 16.80
C THR A 666 -57.47 -22.05 17.27
N VAL A 667 -56.25 -21.56 16.99
CA VAL A 667 -55.81 -20.23 17.45
C VAL A 667 -56.57 -19.10 16.75
N ARG A 668 -56.86 -19.24 15.44
CA ARG A 668 -57.46 -18.15 14.65
C ARG A 668 -58.98 -18.20 14.55
N PHE A 669 -59.56 -19.39 14.55
CA PHE A 669 -61.00 -19.58 14.35
C PHE A 669 -61.69 -20.16 15.60
N GLY A 670 -60.95 -20.61 16.61
CA GLY A 670 -61.51 -21.09 17.88
C GLY A 670 -62.18 -22.45 17.77
N VAL A 671 -61.69 -23.31 16.87
CA VAL A 671 -62.24 -24.63 16.49
C VAL A 671 -61.41 -25.77 17.06
#